data_AF-A0A1Q3ENW1-F1
#
_entry.id   AF-A0A1Q3ENW1-F1
#
_cell.length_a   1.000
_cell.length_b   1.000
_cell.length_c   1.000
_cell.angle_alpha   90.00
_cell.angle_beta   90.00
_cell.angle_gamma   90.00
#
_symmetry.space_group_name_H-M   'P 1'
#
loop_
_entity.id
_entity.type
_entity.pdbx_description
1 polymer ?
#
loop_
_entity_poly.entity_id
_entity_poly.type
_entity_poly.pdbx_seq_one_letter_code
_entity_poly.pdbx_strand_id
1 'polypeptide(L)'
;MAHSDSEDEQEPFEDVEEYNEEDPEDLDAAEEATEDGDDDSPSDDTEDGFEEAEDDDSEPAIDITGDLLSEAFAQVEASAAAENTGSSSRSPEPDEFDKQEQSKVPSPAPPPRLRNRPISPSGARKRALRLAKVPRGFVVEAVCAIPHPAPTNALAASSCMSHLLTGSEDGYIRDYDIFTALNSKNFLSAPQRQHTGVVEGLMKAGHHRFWWENNLSSNFSGVNEDRTLVPVHSLAMHSDALWVLAGTNCGPINLFTVRHEPGRLCHTLVGHRDLVSSLSLNHDEKSLFSASWDGEAIQWDLNTGQKSRTFTSHGAQLTCIAVRPENAVYTDTGSPIMLRYEDKGPQDTQTVDPPAFTGNTRIDSDTRSDVSFDPLFDDEPEDGHKPFVDGVTSQAVPIAKPSLSTIAPPKGAPPLLDSQRYKTFSPDILMTAAIDGQIMLWDKRVNTIGQGVGRLWISEKTPPWCLSACWSADGNQIYAGRRNGTVEIYDVRQSGRATPDGPRLLKTLRNPSRSGVVSCVVGFPDNRHIACASIDNIRLWNAETIESDTSGRTKGGTQFKVIPGHHGGFISQMLVDSGSRFLMYLSLERMTPTDEDEVKRSELHHRMMQFVFQGNNYVGPVKEALQFVAFNTYSVLDLGTGSGLWAINMADEFPRAEVIGIDLAPLQPRSVPPNCTFELCDLESGIPYPDGYFDFIHARSIHTGIRDYPQFLREITRLLRPGGLVLLIEPDLIPIVDGRPVARAPANLAAGEWSTFWETYRGCLTRQDIDVTVPQRLTDMLTATGAFENIVKRDGNIPVGFWPKDPHLLSVGQLQWLDYDLLLPALRPMFLFHGLTENQVRSLITGAQRDLYHPVAELSTHINIVHASKHL
;
A
#
# COMPACT_ATOMS: atom_id res chain seq x y z
N MET A 1 -59.06 -22.00 -46.21
CA MET A 1 -60.30 -22.04 -45.42
C MET A 1 -60.07 -21.20 -44.17
N ALA A 2 -60.98 -20.39 -43.65
CA ALA A 2 -62.18 -19.76 -44.23
C ALA A 2 -62.77 -18.78 -43.18
N HIS A 3 -63.10 -17.54 -43.57
CA HIS A 3 -63.84 -16.50 -42.79
C HIS A 3 -63.23 -16.04 -41.44
N SER A 4 -63.17 -14.78 -41.00
CA SER A 4 -63.84 -13.48 -41.28
C SER A 4 -64.95 -13.08 -40.29
N ASP A 5 -64.92 -11.79 -39.89
CA ASP A 5 -66.02 -10.97 -39.31
C ASP A 5 -66.45 -11.30 -37.85
N SER A 6 -67.02 -10.41 -37.01
CA SER A 6 -67.03 -8.92 -36.88
C SER A 6 -67.71 -8.53 -35.52
N GLU A 7 -67.65 -7.24 -35.11
CA GLU A 7 -68.62 -6.51 -34.23
C GLU A 7 -68.79 -6.98 -32.75
N ASP A 8 -68.54 -6.17 -31.71
CA ASP A 8 -69.38 -5.10 -31.06
C ASP A 8 -70.02 -5.63 -29.73
N GLU A 9 -70.41 -4.87 -28.68
CA GLU A 9 -70.43 -3.42 -28.38
C GLU A 9 -70.48 -3.19 -26.83
N GLN A 10 -70.60 -1.91 -26.41
CA GLN A 10 -71.20 -1.40 -25.15
C GLN A 10 -70.39 -1.37 -23.82
N GLU A 11 -69.86 -0.16 -23.60
CA GLU A 11 -69.56 0.60 -22.35
C GLU A 11 -70.82 0.83 -21.45
N PRO A 12 -70.86 1.58 -20.30
CA PRO A 12 -70.40 3.00 -20.20
C PRO A 12 -70.06 3.65 -18.81
N PHE A 13 -69.65 4.94 -18.86
CA PHE A 13 -69.80 6.03 -17.85
C PHE A 13 -69.03 5.95 -16.49
N GLU A 14 -68.60 7.04 -15.85
CA GLU A 14 -68.74 8.51 -16.09
C GLU A 14 -67.52 9.26 -15.47
N ASP A 15 -66.90 10.21 -16.23
CA ASP A 15 -66.74 11.67 -15.99
C ASP A 15 -66.11 12.22 -14.66
N VAL A 16 -65.51 13.42 -14.52
CA VAL A 16 -65.16 14.64 -15.35
C VAL A 16 -64.07 15.45 -14.55
N GLU A 17 -63.24 16.43 -14.97
CA GLU A 17 -62.82 17.24 -16.16
C GLU A 17 -61.23 17.23 -16.14
N GLU A 18 -60.33 17.85 -16.95
CA GLU A 18 -60.26 19.08 -17.78
C GLU A 18 -60.18 20.41 -16.95
N TYR A 19 -59.61 21.58 -17.33
CA TYR A 19 -58.60 22.07 -18.32
C TYR A 19 -57.88 23.32 -17.68
N ASN A 20 -56.93 24.11 -18.24
CA ASN A 20 -56.34 24.32 -19.58
C ASN A 20 -54.87 24.83 -19.46
N GLU A 21 -54.20 25.17 -20.58
CA GLU A 21 -52.97 26.00 -20.67
C GLU A 21 -53.28 27.50 -20.97
N GLU A 22 -52.21 28.33 -21.06
CA GLU A 22 -52.00 29.58 -21.85
C GLU A 22 -51.52 30.85 -21.08
N ASP A 23 -50.73 31.66 -21.81
CA ASP A 23 -49.91 32.86 -21.46
C ASP A 23 -50.31 33.98 -22.49
N PRO A 24 -49.81 35.26 -22.54
CA PRO A 24 -48.88 36.01 -21.66
C PRO A 24 -49.24 37.54 -21.45
N GLU A 25 -48.23 38.34 -21.07
CA GLU A 25 -48.03 39.82 -21.28
C GLU A 25 -48.66 40.92 -20.35
N ASP A 26 -47.75 41.77 -19.83
CA ASP A 26 -47.77 43.19 -19.37
C ASP A 26 -49.02 43.92 -18.81
N LEU A 27 -48.86 44.62 -17.66
CA LEU A 27 -48.83 46.11 -17.55
C LEU A 27 -48.73 46.70 -16.11
N ASP A 28 -47.85 47.71 -15.96
CA ASP A 28 -47.82 48.89 -15.07
C ASP A 28 -48.57 49.03 -13.71
N ALA A 29 -47.74 49.22 -12.65
CA ALA A 29 -47.66 50.42 -11.76
C ALA A 29 -48.57 50.68 -10.52
N ALA A 30 -47.96 51.46 -9.60
CA ALA A 30 -48.50 52.37 -8.55
C ALA A 30 -48.94 51.87 -7.14
N GLU A 31 -48.28 52.45 -6.11
CA GLU A 31 -48.81 53.03 -4.84
C GLU A 31 -49.48 52.11 -3.78
N GLU A 32 -49.45 52.34 -2.45
CA GLU A 32 -48.83 53.35 -1.54
C GLU A 32 -48.50 52.61 -0.19
N ALA A 33 -47.33 52.79 0.46
CA ALA A 33 -46.93 53.80 1.47
C ALA A 33 -47.37 53.58 2.95
N THR A 34 -46.35 53.44 3.84
CA THR A 34 -46.17 53.99 5.21
C THR A 34 -44.66 53.81 5.52
N GLU A 35 -43.83 54.85 5.77
CA GLU A 35 -43.74 55.68 7.01
C GLU A 35 -43.35 54.83 8.25
N ASP A 36 -42.27 55.11 9.01
CA ASP A 36 -41.24 56.18 9.04
C ASP A 36 -39.81 55.58 8.91
N GLY A 37 -38.67 56.26 8.69
CA GLY A 37 -38.22 57.62 9.05
C GLY A 37 -37.43 57.58 10.38
N ASP A 38 -36.27 58.22 10.60
CA ASP A 38 -35.41 59.16 9.84
C ASP A 38 -33.97 59.11 10.44
N ASP A 39 -32.84 59.28 9.70
CA ASP A 39 -32.19 60.55 9.23
C ASP A 39 -31.39 61.28 10.37
N ASP A 40 -30.19 61.89 10.21
CA ASP A 40 -29.17 61.86 9.14
C ASP A 40 -27.74 62.14 9.67
N SER A 41 -26.75 61.71 8.88
CA SER A 41 -25.34 62.09 8.64
C SER A 41 -24.64 63.24 9.46
N PRO A 42 -23.86 64.22 8.93
CA PRO A 42 -22.46 64.36 9.41
C PRO A 42 -22.00 65.79 9.82
N SER A 43 -20.88 65.89 10.57
CA SER A 43 -20.05 67.11 10.63
C SER A 43 -18.60 66.83 11.05
N ASP A 44 -17.75 67.85 10.92
CA ASP A 44 -16.27 67.84 10.87
C ASP A 44 -15.60 68.26 12.21
N ASP A 45 -14.31 68.62 12.15
CA ASP A 45 -13.48 69.32 13.16
C ASP A 45 -12.89 68.47 14.33
N THR A 46 -11.61 68.61 14.75
CA THR A 46 -10.46 69.39 14.22
C THR A 46 -9.08 68.87 14.70
N GLU A 47 -8.05 69.20 13.90
CA GLU A 47 -6.67 69.62 14.27
C GLU A 47 -5.58 68.70 14.90
N ASP A 48 -4.37 68.94 14.38
CA ASP A 48 -3.00 68.84 14.94
C ASP A 48 -2.33 67.50 15.30
N GLY A 49 -1.19 67.24 14.63
CA GLY A 49 -0.28 66.13 14.92
C GLY A 49 0.83 65.85 13.88
N PHE A 50 1.53 66.88 13.37
CA PHE A 50 2.69 66.67 12.50
C PHE A 50 3.92 66.16 13.27
N GLU A 51 4.65 65.18 12.71
CA GLU A 51 6.07 65.33 12.33
C GLU A 51 6.58 64.08 11.58
N GLU A 52 7.09 64.28 10.36
CA GLU A 52 8.04 63.35 9.73
C GLU A 52 9.46 63.77 10.13
N ALA A 53 10.34 62.81 10.38
CA ALA A 53 11.77 63.04 10.56
C ALA A 53 12.58 61.90 9.94
N GLU A 54 13.50 62.24 9.05
CA GLU A 54 14.47 61.34 8.44
C GLU A 54 15.74 61.23 9.31
N ASP A 55 16.60 60.26 8.99
CA ASP A 55 17.98 60.06 9.49
C ASP A 55 18.11 59.73 11.01
N ASP A 56 19.20 59.14 11.53
CA ASP A 56 20.50 58.81 10.93
C ASP A 56 21.15 57.55 11.55
N ASP A 57 22.11 56.99 10.81
CA ASP A 57 23.28 56.14 11.12
C ASP A 57 23.40 55.15 12.33
N SER A 58 24.24 54.13 12.08
CA SER A 58 25.09 53.38 13.03
C SER A 58 24.52 52.29 13.96
N GLU A 59 24.41 51.05 13.43
CA GLU A 59 24.72 49.85 14.24
C GLU A 59 26.24 49.53 14.17
N PRO A 60 26.90 49.16 15.28
CA PRO A 60 28.36 49.01 15.31
C PRO A 60 28.84 47.68 14.75
N ALA A 61 29.66 47.73 13.69
CA ALA A 61 30.45 46.60 13.23
C ALA A 61 31.52 46.23 14.27
N ILE A 62 31.26 45.20 15.09
CA ILE A 62 32.24 44.64 16.03
C ILE A 62 33.11 43.62 15.29
N ASP A 63 34.16 44.13 14.63
CA ASP A 63 35.27 43.32 14.14
C ASP A 63 36.12 42.86 15.32
N ILE A 64 36.03 41.57 15.67
CA ILE A 64 36.99 40.91 16.57
C ILE A 64 37.92 40.07 15.70
N THR A 65 39.01 40.72 15.32
CA THR A 65 40.16 40.13 14.62
C THR A 65 40.63 38.85 15.29
N GLY A 66 40.90 37.81 14.50
CA GLY A 66 41.24 36.49 15.03
C GLY A 66 42.61 36.43 15.71
N ASP A 67 42.60 36.25 17.03
CA ASP A 67 43.68 35.56 17.76
C ASP A 67 43.18 35.09 19.15
N LEU A 68 42.55 33.90 19.24
CA LEU A 68 42.23 33.21 20.51
C LEU A 68 41.72 31.75 20.34
N LEU A 69 42.22 31.00 19.34
CA LEU A 69 41.88 29.57 19.12
C LEU A 69 43.12 28.65 18.99
N SER A 70 44.25 29.07 19.55
CA SER A 70 45.54 28.37 19.46
C SER A 70 45.94 27.54 20.70
N GLU A 71 45.27 27.72 21.85
CA GLU A 71 45.61 27.04 23.13
C GLU A 71 44.47 26.17 23.69
N ALA A 72 44.05 25.13 22.96
CA ALA A 72 43.11 24.12 23.47
C ALA A 72 43.30 22.70 22.89
N PHE A 73 43.71 22.57 21.63
CA PHE A 73 43.80 21.29 20.91
C PHE A 73 45.24 20.93 20.50
N ALA A 74 46.14 20.87 21.47
CA ALA A 74 47.56 20.54 21.28
C ALA A 74 48.10 19.51 22.30
N GLN A 75 47.26 18.56 22.72
CA GLN A 75 47.67 17.37 23.49
C GLN A 75 46.73 16.19 23.18
N VAL A 76 47.25 14.96 23.35
CA VAL A 76 46.59 13.68 22.97
C VAL A 76 46.51 13.45 21.45
N GLU A 77 47.67 13.27 20.79
CA GLU A 77 47.99 12.06 19.99
C GLU A 77 49.42 12.12 19.40
N ALA A 78 50.44 11.71 20.18
CA ALA A 78 51.79 11.41 19.66
C ALA A 78 52.69 10.68 20.68
N SER A 79 52.64 9.34 20.73
CA SER A 79 53.81 8.45 20.96
C SER A 79 53.39 7.01 21.30
N ALA A 80 53.54 6.09 20.33
CA ALA A 80 53.41 4.64 20.55
C ALA A 80 54.32 3.87 19.59
N ALA A 81 55.63 3.93 19.83
CA ALA A 81 56.65 3.13 19.14
C ALA A 81 57.75 2.74 20.14
N ALA A 82 58.43 1.62 19.90
CA ALA A 82 59.35 1.02 20.86
C ALA A 82 60.80 1.51 20.69
N GLU A 83 61.65 1.33 21.73
CA GLU A 83 62.75 0.35 21.66
C GLU A 83 63.39 0.08 23.04
N ASN A 84 64.54 -0.61 23.08
CA ASN A 84 65.07 -1.37 24.22
C ASN A 84 66.49 -0.90 24.63
N THR A 85 67.09 -1.54 25.65
CA THR A 85 68.43 -1.32 26.26
C THR A 85 68.56 -0.13 27.24
N GLY A 86 69.40 -0.15 28.28
CA GLY A 86 70.10 -1.29 28.90
C GLY A 86 71.20 -0.94 29.93
N SER A 87 71.08 -1.45 31.18
CA SER A 87 72.09 -1.47 32.27
C SER A 87 72.42 -0.10 32.95
N SER A 88 73.07 0.00 34.15
CA SER A 88 73.77 -0.99 34.99
C SER A 88 73.88 -0.62 36.50
N SER A 89 74.00 -1.65 37.37
CA SER A 89 74.58 -1.63 38.75
C SER A 89 73.82 -0.87 39.88
N ARG A 90 73.96 -1.16 41.19
CA ARG A 90 74.81 -2.12 41.96
C ARG A 90 74.17 -2.49 43.34
N SER A 91 74.40 -3.72 43.83
CA SER A 91 73.94 -4.31 45.13
C SER A 91 74.93 -4.02 46.31
N PRO A 92 74.79 -4.52 47.58
CA PRO A 92 73.84 -5.52 48.16
C PRO A 92 73.27 -5.27 49.61
N GLU A 93 72.68 -6.34 50.15
CA GLU A 93 72.12 -6.73 51.50
C GLU A 93 73.08 -6.59 52.74
N PRO A 94 72.76 -6.96 54.03
CA PRO A 94 71.76 -7.98 54.50
C PRO A 94 71.07 -7.86 55.91
N ASP A 95 70.34 -8.93 56.29
CA ASP A 95 70.01 -9.47 57.65
C ASP A 95 68.99 -8.72 58.57
N GLU A 96 68.17 -9.36 59.45
CA GLU A 96 67.98 -10.78 59.83
C GLU A 96 66.58 -11.08 60.52
N PHE A 97 66.30 -12.37 60.79
CA PHE A 97 65.33 -12.98 61.76
C PHE A 97 63.78 -12.91 61.61
N ASP A 98 63.23 -13.90 60.89
CA ASP A 98 62.35 -15.00 61.38
C ASP A 98 61.26 -14.76 62.46
N LYS A 99 59.98 -15.04 62.09
CA LYS A 99 59.15 -16.09 62.74
C LYS A 99 57.88 -16.48 61.96
N GLN A 100 57.41 -17.70 62.24
CA GLN A 100 56.30 -18.37 61.54
C GLN A 100 54.91 -17.89 61.99
N GLU A 101 53.98 -17.72 61.04
CA GLU A 101 52.55 -18.01 61.28
C GLU A 101 51.82 -18.47 59.99
N GLN A 102 50.59 -18.98 60.15
CA GLN A 102 49.97 -19.96 59.25
C GLN A 102 49.53 -19.43 57.87
N SER A 103 49.73 -20.24 56.82
CA SER A 103 49.32 -19.93 55.44
C SER A 103 47.80 -19.94 55.25
N LYS A 104 47.18 -18.76 55.23
CA LYS A 104 45.84 -18.56 54.68
C LYS A 104 45.92 -18.26 53.18
N VAL A 105 45.24 -19.07 52.37
CA VAL A 105 45.05 -18.81 50.93
C VAL A 105 44.24 -17.52 50.78
N PRO A 106 44.68 -16.54 49.96
CA PRO A 106 43.87 -15.36 49.66
C PRO A 106 42.59 -15.75 48.92
N SER A 107 41.43 -15.40 49.46
CA SER A 107 40.16 -15.50 48.74
C SER A 107 40.19 -14.62 47.49
N PRO A 108 39.67 -15.09 46.33
CA PRO A 108 39.63 -14.27 45.12
C PRO A 108 38.85 -12.98 45.37
N ALA A 109 39.32 -11.87 44.81
CA ALA A 109 38.67 -10.58 44.95
C ALA A 109 37.22 -10.66 44.43
N PRO A 110 36.23 -10.07 45.13
CA PRO A 110 34.86 -10.07 44.66
C PRO A 110 34.77 -9.35 43.32
N PRO A 111 33.93 -9.81 42.37
CA PRO A 111 33.76 -9.15 41.09
C PRO A 111 33.35 -7.68 41.29
N PRO A 112 33.79 -6.76 40.40
CA PRO A 112 33.51 -5.34 40.56
C PRO A 112 31.99 -5.13 40.64
N ARG A 113 31.52 -4.61 41.79
CA ARG A 113 30.10 -4.39 42.03
C ARG A 113 29.55 -3.51 40.91
N LEU A 114 28.59 -4.06 40.15
CA LEU A 114 27.86 -3.31 39.14
C LEU A 114 27.34 -2.03 39.79
N ARG A 115 27.82 -0.88 39.29
CA ARG A 115 27.29 0.43 39.69
C ARG A 115 25.85 0.48 39.21
N ASN A 116 24.90 0.28 40.13
CA ASN A 116 23.48 0.56 39.93
C ASN A 116 23.32 2.06 39.64
N ARG A 117 23.52 2.45 38.37
CA ARG A 117 23.12 3.76 37.88
C ARG A 117 21.60 3.84 38.05
N PRO A 118 21.04 4.97 38.53
CA PRO A 118 19.61 5.17 38.45
C PRO A 118 19.18 5.06 36.98
N ILE A 119 17.97 4.54 36.76
CA ILE A 119 17.45 4.38 35.40
C ILE A 119 17.40 5.74 34.69
N SER A 120 17.78 5.79 33.41
CA SER A 120 17.71 7.05 32.65
C SER A 120 16.26 7.57 32.63
N PRO A 121 16.04 8.89 32.51
CA PRO A 121 14.69 9.44 32.35
C PRO A 121 13.92 8.81 31.18
N SER A 122 14.62 8.37 30.12
CA SER A 122 14.04 7.61 29.02
C SER A 122 13.66 6.18 29.41
N GLY A 123 14.53 5.46 30.14
CA GLY A 123 14.23 4.13 30.68
C GLY A 123 13.09 4.13 31.70
N ALA A 124 12.96 5.19 32.50
CA ALA A 124 11.81 5.41 33.37
C ALA A 124 10.51 5.54 32.56
N ARG A 125 10.50 6.42 31.54
CA ARG A 125 9.36 6.56 30.62
C ARG A 125 9.02 5.24 29.93
N LYS A 126 10.00 4.54 29.36
CA LYS A 126 9.83 3.21 28.72
C LYS A 126 9.14 2.18 29.62
N ARG A 127 9.43 2.18 30.93
CA ARG A 127 8.72 1.30 31.89
C ARG A 127 7.29 1.75 32.17
N ALA A 128 7.02 3.05 32.18
CA ALA A 128 5.67 3.61 32.36
C ALA A 128 4.78 3.52 31.11
N LEU A 129 5.35 3.23 29.94
CA LEU A 129 4.66 3.13 28.64
C LEU A 129 4.12 1.72 28.32
N ARG A 130 4.10 0.82 29.31
CA ARG A 130 3.47 -0.51 29.21
C ARG A 130 2.05 -0.46 29.76
N LEU A 131 1.12 -1.13 29.09
CA LEU A 131 -0.24 -1.34 29.58
C LEU A 131 -0.23 -2.06 30.93
N ALA A 132 -0.53 -1.34 32.01
CA ALA A 132 -0.59 -1.88 33.38
C ALA A 132 -1.75 -2.88 33.59
N LYS A 133 -2.76 -2.84 32.72
CA LYS A 133 -3.86 -3.82 32.61
C LYS A 133 -4.23 -3.95 31.14
N VAL A 134 -4.61 -5.16 30.73
CA VAL A 134 -5.12 -5.42 29.38
C VAL A 134 -6.57 -4.93 29.27
N PRO A 135 -6.90 -4.00 28.36
CA PRO A 135 -8.26 -3.50 28.19
C PRO A 135 -9.16 -4.56 27.54
N ARG A 136 -10.47 -4.52 27.83
CA ARG A 136 -11.45 -5.47 27.26
C ARG A 136 -11.74 -5.23 25.78
N GLY A 137 -11.46 -4.03 25.29
CA GLY A 137 -11.58 -3.62 23.89
C GLY A 137 -11.26 -2.14 23.76
N PHE A 138 -11.11 -1.67 22.53
CA PHE A 138 -10.75 -0.29 22.21
C PHE A 138 -11.92 0.49 21.59
N VAL A 139 -11.82 1.81 21.71
CA VAL A 139 -12.51 2.82 20.89
C VAL A 139 -11.40 3.67 20.30
N VAL A 140 -11.51 4.03 19.03
CA VAL A 140 -10.53 4.86 18.32
C VAL A 140 -11.29 6.04 17.73
N GLU A 141 -10.87 7.24 18.09
CA GLU A 141 -11.45 8.50 17.65
C GLU A 141 -10.41 9.22 16.78
N ALA A 142 -10.85 9.89 15.72
CA ALA A 142 -10.00 10.79 14.97
C ALA A 142 -9.86 12.10 15.77
N VAL A 143 -8.65 12.48 16.16
CA VAL A 143 -8.40 13.66 17.04
C VAL A 143 -7.52 14.73 16.41
N CYS A 144 -6.66 14.36 15.45
CA CYS A 144 -5.78 15.27 14.72
C CYS A 144 -5.51 14.72 13.30
N ALA A 145 -5.37 15.62 12.32
CA ALA A 145 -4.83 15.27 11.00
C ALA A 145 -3.56 16.10 10.69
N ILE A 146 -2.72 15.54 9.83
CA ILE A 146 -1.47 16.16 9.37
C ILE A 146 -1.56 16.23 7.84
N PRO A 147 -1.91 17.37 7.23
CA PRO A 147 -1.87 17.53 5.79
C PRO A 147 -0.41 17.60 5.33
N HIS A 148 -0.04 16.80 4.32
CA HIS A 148 1.30 16.77 3.74
C HIS A 148 1.30 17.44 2.35
N PRO A 149 2.42 18.08 1.94
CA PRO A 149 2.53 18.72 0.62
C PRO A 149 2.77 17.70 -0.51
N ALA A 150 3.14 16.47 -0.18
CA ALA A 150 3.51 15.40 -1.10
C ALA A 150 3.05 14.03 -0.56
N PRO A 151 2.91 13.00 -1.42
CA PRO A 151 2.67 11.62 -1.00
C PRO A 151 3.66 11.19 0.09
N THR A 152 3.19 10.42 1.06
CA THR A 152 3.96 10.08 2.27
C THR A 152 3.92 8.59 2.53
N ASN A 153 5.09 7.96 2.41
CA ASN A 153 5.25 6.52 2.28
C ASN A 153 5.61 5.86 3.61
N ALA A 154 6.38 6.58 4.45
CA ALA A 154 7.03 6.01 5.63
C ALA A 154 6.68 6.75 6.93
N LEU A 155 6.54 5.98 8.02
CA LEU A 155 6.21 6.46 9.36
C LEU A 155 7.12 5.80 10.41
N ALA A 156 7.70 6.58 11.32
CA ALA A 156 8.40 6.06 12.50
C ALA A 156 8.15 6.93 13.73
N ALA A 157 7.94 6.32 14.90
CA ALA A 157 7.68 7.04 16.14
C ALA A 157 8.64 6.63 17.26
N SER A 158 8.97 7.56 18.16
CA SER A 158 9.78 7.22 19.34
C SER A 158 8.96 6.33 20.28
N SER A 159 9.62 5.51 21.11
CA SER A 159 8.89 4.60 22.03
C SER A 159 7.98 5.36 23.00
N CYS A 160 8.26 6.64 23.25
CA CYS A 160 7.42 7.53 24.06
C CYS A 160 6.45 8.43 23.26
N MET A 161 6.35 8.27 21.94
CA MET A 161 5.55 9.10 21.02
C MET A 161 5.89 10.61 21.10
N SER A 162 7.12 10.92 21.51
CA SER A 162 7.61 12.30 21.68
C SER A 162 8.23 12.89 20.41
N HIS A 163 8.36 12.08 19.37
CA HIS A 163 8.75 12.41 18.00
C HIS A 163 7.94 11.47 17.11
N LEU A 164 7.32 12.00 16.06
CA LEU A 164 6.73 11.22 14.97
C LEU A 164 7.36 11.72 13.67
N LEU A 165 8.10 10.85 13.00
CA LEU A 165 8.78 11.12 11.75
C LEU A 165 7.95 10.58 10.58
N THR A 166 7.78 11.40 9.55
CA THR A 166 7.22 11.00 8.25
C THR A 166 8.26 11.13 7.15
N GLY A 167 8.29 10.18 6.23
CA GLY A 167 9.11 10.21 5.01
C GLY A 167 8.22 10.34 3.78
N SER A 168 8.52 11.32 2.92
CA SER A 168 7.68 11.73 1.80
C SER A 168 8.38 11.58 0.44
N GLU A 169 7.59 11.61 -0.63
CA GLU A 169 8.04 11.51 -2.02
C GLU A 169 8.92 12.69 -2.45
N ASP A 170 8.68 13.88 -1.87
CA ASP A 170 9.49 15.07 -2.08
C ASP A 170 10.90 15.02 -1.44
N GLY A 171 11.31 13.85 -0.93
CA GLY A 171 12.62 13.62 -0.36
C GLY A 171 12.88 14.29 0.98
N TYR A 172 11.84 14.76 1.69
CA TYR A 172 11.97 15.33 3.02
C TYR A 172 11.54 14.37 4.14
N ILE A 173 12.24 14.45 5.27
CA ILE A 173 11.87 13.82 6.54
C ILE A 173 11.41 14.91 7.49
N ARG A 174 10.28 14.70 8.18
CA ARG A 174 9.59 15.74 8.99
C ARG A 174 9.24 15.21 10.38
N ASP A 175 9.60 15.93 11.45
CA ASP A 175 9.29 15.60 12.86
C ASP A 175 8.08 16.37 13.39
N TYR A 176 7.17 15.66 14.05
CA TYR A 176 5.94 16.20 14.64
C TYR A 176 5.83 15.92 16.14
N ASP A 177 5.35 16.92 16.88
CA ASP A 177 5.01 16.82 18.28
C ASP A 177 3.54 16.44 18.47
N ILE A 178 3.28 15.15 18.71
CA ILE A 178 1.93 14.64 18.91
C ILE A 178 1.33 15.13 20.24
N PHE A 179 2.13 15.36 21.27
CA PHE A 179 1.62 15.91 22.53
C PHE A 179 1.22 17.38 22.38
N THR A 180 2.03 18.18 21.69
CA THR A 180 1.69 19.58 21.41
C THR A 180 0.52 19.68 20.44
N ALA A 181 0.49 18.90 19.36
CA ALA A 181 -0.65 18.86 18.43
C ALA A 181 -1.99 18.61 19.15
N LEU A 182 -2.05 17.54 19.95
CA LEU A 182 -3.27 17.13 20.66
C LEU A 182 -3.71 18.10 21.78
N ASN A 183 -2.80 18.86 22.39
CA ASN A 183 -3.12 19.83 23.44
C ASN A 183 -3.25 21.28 22.92
N SER A 184 -2.83 21.56 21.69
CA SER A 184 -2.89 22.89 21.09
C SER A 184 -4.32 23.33 20.72
N LYS A 185 -4.44 24.63 20.44
CA LYS A 185 -5.60 25.22 19.76
C LYS A 185 -5.32 25.45 18.25
N ASN A 186 -4.30 24.78 17.69
CA ASN A 186 -3.94 24.95 16.29
C ASN A 186 -4.92 24.17 15.43
N PHE A 187 -5.79 24.89 14.72
CA PHE A 187 -6.82 24.30 13.89
C PHE A 187 -6.39 24.20 12.43
N LEU A 188 -6.85 23.14 11.75
CA LEU A 188 -6.74 22.98 10.30
C LEU A 188 -7.48 24.13 9.60
N SER A 189 -6.85 24.73 8.59
CA SER A 189 -7.49 25.75 7.75
C SER A 189 -8.67 25.15 6.96
N ALA A 190 -9.57 25.98 6.42
CA ALA A 190 -10.70 25.48 5.63
C ALA A 190 -10.25 24.61 4.43
N PRO A 191 -9.25 25.02 3.61
CA PRO A 191 -8.68 24.15 2.58
C PRO A 191 -8.08 22.85 3.13
N GLN A 192 -7.39 22.87 4.28
CA GLN A 192 -6.81 21.66 4.87
C GLN A 192 -7.88 20.66 5.35
N ARG A 193 -9.01 21.13 5.90
CA ARG A 193 -10.15 20.26 6.27
C ARG A 193 -10.81 19.67 5.03
N GLN A 194 -10.99 20.45 3.97
CA GLN A 194 -11.52 19.98 2.70
C GLN A 194 -10.61 18.91 2.07
N HIS A 195 -9.30 19.18 1.97
CA HIS A 195 -8.32 18.26 1.39
C HIS A 195 -8.18 16.95 2.18
N THR A 196 -8.34 16.97 3.50
CA THR A 196 -8.21 15.75 4.32
C THR A 196 -9.45 14.85 4.30
N GLY A 197 -10.59 15.28 3.73
CA GLY A 197 -11.79 14.45 3.56
C GLY A 197 -12.47 14.00 4.87
N VAL A 198 -12.12 14.63 6.00
CA VAL A 198 -12.50 14.20 7.35
C VAL A 198 -13.86 14.75 7.78
N VAL A 199 -14.53 13.99 8.66
CA VAL A 199 -15.85 14.32 9.23
C VAL A 199 -15.81 15.66 9.99
N GLU A 200 -16.94 16.38 9.95
CA GLU A 200 -17.16 17.57 10.78
C GLU A 200 -16.76 17.32 12.24
N GLY A 201 -15.90 18.18 12.77
CA GLY A 201 -15.36 18.07 14.13
C GLY A 201 -13.88 17.71 14.21
N LEU A 202 -13.26 17.16 13.15
CA LEU A 202 -11.79 16.99 13.16
C LEU A 202 -11.09 18.33 12.92
N MET A 203 -10.79 19.04 14.01
CA MET A 203 -10.30 20.41 13.94
C MET A 203 -8.77 20.55 14.10
N LYS A 204 -8.06 19.65 14.79
CA LYS A 204 -6.65 19.88 15.18
C LYS A 204 -5.63 19.52 14.10
N ALA A 205 -4.69 20.42 13.86
CA ALA A 205 -3.57 20.23 12.95
C ALA A 205 -2.32 19.65 13.64
N GLY A 206 -1.51 18.91 12.88
CA GLY A 206 -0.19 18.43 13.34
C GLY A 206 0.76 19.56 13.70
N HIS A 207 1.46 19.44 14.84
CA HIS A 207 2.46 20.41 15.27
C HIS A 207 3.85 20.00 14.78
N HIS A 208 4.24 20.51 13.61
CA HIS A 208 5.57 20.30 13.03
C HIS A 208 6.67 20.96 13.88
N ARG A 209 7.81 20.29 14.04
CA ARG A 209 9.01 20.83 14.70
C ARG A 209 10.13 21.17 13.71
N PHE A 210 10.68 20.15 13.04
CA PHE A 210 11.87 20.23 12.21
C PHE A 210 11.71 19.34 10.98
N TRP A 211 12.26 19.75 9.85
CA TRP A 211 12.41 18.91 8.67
C TRP A 211 13.86 18.91 8.21
N TRP A 212 14.25 17.90 7.42
CA TRP A 212 15.54 17.83 6.75
C TRP A 212 15.48 17.05 5.43
N GLU A 213 16.48 17.29 4.59
CA GLU A 213 16.65 16.72 3.26
C GLU A 213 17.18 15.27 3.33
N ASN A 214 16.58 14.35 2.58
CA ASN A 214 17.12 13.03 2.32
C ASN A 214 17.90 13.02 1.00
N ASN A 215 19.12 13.54 1.05
CA ASN A 215 20.04 13.57 -0.09
C ASN A 215 20.84 12.25 -0.23
N LEU A 216 21.23 11.91 -1.45
CA LEU A 216 22.34 10.98 -1.69
C LEU A 216 23.69 11.69 -1.51
N SER A 217 24.73 10.92 -1.17
CA SER A 217 26.11 11.41 -1.24
C SER A 217 26.56 11.48 -2.70
N SER A 218 27.28 12.56 -3.06
CA SER A 218 27.78 12.81 -4.43
C SER A 218 28.70 11.73 -4.99
N ASN A 219 29.17 10.78 -4.17
CA ASN A 219 29.89 9.59 -4.62
C ASN A 219 29.00 8.56 -5.37
N PHE A 220 27.66 8.73 -5.36
CA PHE A 220 26.70 7.81 -5.97
C PHE A 220 25.94 8.40 -7.17
N SER A 221 26.00 9.72 -7.36
CA SER A 221 25.42 10.41 -8.52
C SER A 221 26.45 10.51 -9.65
N GLY A 222 26.25 9.78 -10.76
CA GLY A 222 27.07 9.89 -11.98
C GLY A 222 26.81 11.16 -12.81
N VAL A 223 26.32 12.23 -12.18
CA VAL A 223 25.79 13.47 -12.78
C VAL A 223 26.29 14.67 -11.95
N ASN A 224 26.33 15.85 -12.55
CA ASN A 224 26.88 17.09 -11.98
C ASN A 224 26.19 17.56 -10.67
N GLU A 225 26.82 18.56 -10.04
CA GLU A 225 26.71 19.03 -8.64
C GLU A 225 25.32 19.47 -8.08
N ASP A 226 24.21 19.20 -8.77
CA ASP A 226 22.88 19.43 -8.20
C ASP A 226 22.51 18.34 -7.18
N ARG A 227 22.09 18.76 -5.99
CA ARG A 227 21.64 17.84 -4.93
C ARG A 227 20.29 17.22 -5.28
N THR A 228 20.29 15.99 -5.78
CA THR A 228 19.07 15.21 -5.89
C THR A 228 18.55 14.80 -4.51
N LEU A 229 17.44 15.43 -4.11
CA LEU A 229 16.55 14.93 -3.06
C LEU A 229 16.00 13.57 -3.51
N VAL A 230 15.89 12.61 -2.59
CA VAL A 230 15.48 11.24 -2.92
C VAL A 230 14.31 10.77 -2.04
N PRO A 231 13.23 10.23 -2.62
CA PRO A 231 12.07 9.69 -1.90
C PRO A 231 12.41 8.78 -0.72
N VAL A 232 11.60 8.87 0.34
CA VAL A 232 11.78 8.07 1.57
C VAL A 232 10.65 7.04 1.70
N HIS A 233 10.91 5.80 1.31
CA HIS A 233 9.90 4.72 1.31
C HIS A 233 9.84 3.92 2.62
N SER A 234 10.87 3.98 3.45
CA SER A 234 10.86 3.32 4.76
C SER A 234 11.64 4.09 5.83
N LEU A 235 11.17 4.03 7.08
CA LEU A 235 11.78 4.68 8.23
C LEU A 235 11.88 3.72 9.42
N ALA A 236 13.00 3.75 10.14
CA ALA A 236 13.17 3.06 11.41
C ALA A 236 13.94 3.95 12.40
N MET A 237 13.27 4.40 13.46
CA MET A 237 13.84 5.33 14.47
C MET A 237 14.21 4.59 15.76
N HIS A 238 15.37 4.94 16.32
CA HIS A 238 15.79 4.51 17.66
C HIS A 238 14.72 4.86 18.70
N SER A 239 14.43 3.96 19.62
CA SER A 239 13.34 4.06 20.58
C SER A 239 13.44 5.28 21.51
N ASP A 240 14.66 5.76 21.80
CA ASP A 240 14.92 7.02 22.53
C ASP A 240 15.01 8.25 21.60
N ALA A 241 14.75 8.15 20.30
CA ALA A 241 14.88 9.20 19.27
C ALA A 241 16.25 9.91 19.31
N LEU A 242 17.33 9.14 19.22
CA LEU A 242 18.68 9.69 19.05
C LEU A 242 19.01 9.83 17.56
N TRP A 243 18.64 8.83 16.78
CA TRP A 243 18.85 8.74 15.33
C TRP A 243 17.69 8.00 14.65
N VAL A 244 17.60 8.11 13.33
CA VAL A 244 16.67 7.42 12.43
C VAL A 244 17.38 6.92 11.18
N LEU A 245 16.93 5.79 10.65
CA LEU A 245 17.32 5.23 9.37
C LEU A 245 16.21 5.46 8.34
N ALA A 246 16.57 5.90 7.13
CA ALA A 246 15.67 6.22 6.03
C ALA A 246 16.08 5.48 4.76
N GLY A 247 15.20 4.62 4.23
CA GLY A 247 15.42 3.85 3.00
C GLY A 247 14.89 4.58 1.76
N THR A 248 15.68 4.57 0.68
CA THR A 248 15.40 5.25 -0.60
C THR A 248 14.77 4.34 -1.65
N ASN A 249 14.25 4.92 -2.75
CA ASN A 249 13.93 4.18 -3.97
C ASN A 249 15.20 3.64 -4.68
N CYS A 250 16.33 4.33 -4.58
CA CYS A 250 17.58 3.90 -5.23
C CYS A 250 18.36 2.77 -4.50
N GLY A 251 17.95 2.36 -3.30
CA GLY A 251 18.59 1.28 -2.51
C GLY A 251 19.44 1.71 -1.28
N PRO A 252 20.18 2.84 -1.27
CA PRO A 252 20.87 3.31 -0.07
C PRO A 252 19.93 3.60 1.12
N ILE A 253 20.47 3.42 2.34
CA ILE A 253 19.77 3.73 3.60
C ILE A 253 20.58 4.75 4.39
N ASN A 254 20.04 5.96 4.56
CA ASN A 254 20.69 7.06 5.28
C ASN A 254 20.41 6.99 6.79
N LEU A 255 21.44 7.22 7.62
CA LEU A 255 21.34 7.33 9.08
C LEU A 255 21.47 8.80 9.49
N PHE A 256 20.41 9.38 10.04
CA PHE A 256 20.35 10.77 10.52
C PHE A 256 20.23 10.85 12.05
N THR A 257 20.74 11.91 12.66
CA THR A 257 20.39 12.33 14.03
C THR A 257 18.96 12.86 14.13
N VAL A 258 18.34 12.76 15.33
CA VAL A 258 16.97 13.24 15.59
C VAL A 258 16.90 14.24 16.75
N ARG A 259 17.38 13.90 17.96
CA ARG A 259 17.27 14.81 19.13
C ARG A 259 18.30 15.92 19.17
N HIS A 260 19.53 15.65 18.72
CA HIS A 260 20.67 16.55 18.82
C HIS A 260 21.18 16.80 17.41
N GLU A 261 21.29 18.06 17.00
CA GLU A 261 21.55 18.46 15.60
C GLU A 261 20.61 17.74 14.61
N PRO A 262 19.28 17.94 14.68
CA PRO A 262 18.32 17.15 13.89
C PRO A 262 18.63 17.17 12.39
N GLY A 263 18.59 16.01 11.73
CA GLY A 263 18.82 15.90 10.29
C GLY A 263 20.28 15.89 9.84
N ARG A 264 21.25 15.89 10.75
CA ARG A 264 22.66 15.66 10.38
C ARG A 264 22.86 14.21 9.94
N LEU A 265 23.31 14.02 8.70
CA LEU A 265 23.68 12.71 8.17
C LEU A 265 24.94 12.18 8.90
N CYS A 266 24.81 11.00 9.50
CA CYS A 266 25.90 10.29 10.18
C CYS A 266 26.60 9.29 9.24
N HIS A 267 25.83 8.55 8.45
CA HIS A 267 26.33 7.47 7.59
C HIS A 267 25.30 7.07 6.54
N THR A 268 25.73 6.38 5.47
CA THR A 268 24.87 5.80 4.44
C THR A 268 25.24 4.34 4.25
N LEU A 269 24.28 3.43 4.49
CA LEU A 269 24.43 2.00 4.24
C LEU A 269 24.14 1.74 2.75
N VAL A 270 24.99 0.99 2.07
CA VAL A 270 24.90 0.72 0.63
C VAL A 270 25.03 -0.77 0.36
N GLY A 271 24.17 -1.32 -0.51
CA GLY A 271 24.20 -2.74 -0.86
C GLY A 271 22.86 -3.37 -1.27
N HIS A 272 21.75 -2.64 -1.15
CA HIS A 272 20.56 -2.89 -1.97
C HIS A 272 20.71 -2.24 -3.35
N ARG A 273 19.93 -2.74 -4.32
CA ARG A 273 19.96 -2.33 -5.73
C ARG A 273 18.69 -1.62 -6.21
N ASP A 274 17.67 -1.57 -5.35
CA ASP A 274 16.30 -1.15 -5.66
C ASP A 274 15.58 -0.70 -4.36
N LEU A 275 14.35 -0.22 -4.48
CA LEU A 275 13.54 0.43 -3.46
C LEU A 275 13.52 -0.32 -2.13
N VAL A 276 13.95 0.35 -1.05
CA VAL A 276 13.96 -0.20 0.31
C VAL A 276 12.57 -0.07 0.93
N SER A 277 11.76 -1.10 0.73
CA SER A 277 10.32 -1.12 1.07
C SER A 277 10.05 -1.20 2.57
N SER A 278 10.97 -1.74 3.37
CA SER A 278 10.71 -1.99 4.79
C SER A 278 11.99 -2.07 5.62
N LEU A 279 11.94 -1.51 6.84
CA LEU A 279 13.03 -1.49 7.82
C LEU A 279 12.54 -1.98 9.18
N SER A 280 13.34 -2.80 9.86
CA SER A 280 13.05 -3.33 11.19
C SER A 280 14.31 -3.36 12.06
N LEU A 281 14.30 -2.64 13.18
CA LEU A 281 15.40 -2.69 14.16
C LEU A 281 15.35 -3.99 14.97
N ASN A 282 16.54 -4.54 15.25
CA ASN A 282 16.70 -5.61 16.21
C ASN A 282 16.53 -5.09 17.65
N HIS A 283 16.25 -5.97 18.62
CA HIS A 283 15.90 -5.59 20.00
C HIS A 283 17.03 -4.90 20.78
N ASP A 284 18.28 -5.01 20.32
CA ASP A 284 19.43 -4.31 20.86
C ASP A 284 19.63 -2.89 20.28
N GLU A 285 18.85 -2.53 19.25
CA GLU A 285 18.95 -1.31 18.45
C GLU A 285 20.35 -1.05 17.86
N LYS A 286 21.15 -2.11 17.72
CA LYS A 286 22.52 -2.10 17.17
C LYS A 286 22.62 -2.78 15.81
N SER A 287 21.59 -3.51 15.41
CA SER A 287 21.49 -4.07 14.07
C SER A 287 20.14 -3.75 13.44
N LEU A 288 20.18 -3.55 12.12
CA LEU A 288 19.04 -3.25 11.27
C LEU A 288 18.78 -4.44 10.36
N PHE A 289 17.52 -4.74 10.11
CA PHE A 289 17.08 -5.57 9.01
C PHE A 289 16.36 -4.69 7.98
N SER A 290 16.76 -4.76 6.72
CA SER A 290 16.09 -4.09 5.59
C SER A 290 15.56 -5.13 4.61
N ALA A 291 14.50 -4.76 3.90
CA ALA A 291 13.97 -5.48 2.74
C ALA A 291 13.83 -4.50 1.56
N SER A 292 14.03 -5.02 0.37
CA SER A 292 13.98 -4.26 -0.88
C SER A 292 13.21 -5.00 -1.97
N TRP A 293 12.82 -4.26 -3.01
CA TRP A 293 12.31 -4.83 -4.25
C TRP A 293 13.37 -5.60 -5.05
N ASP A 294 14.67 -5.47 -4.72
CA ASP A 294 15.77 -6.28 -5.30
C ASP A 294 15.75 -7.78 -4.93
N GLY A 295 14.76 -8.22 -4.14
CA GLY A 295 14.55 -9.60 -3.69
C GLY A 295 15.46 -10.05 -2.55
N GLU A 296 16.32 -9.18 -2.02
CA GLU A 296 17.13 -9.42 -0.82
C GLU A 296 16.48 -8.80 0.42
N ALA A 297 16.65 -9.48 1.56
CA ALA A 297 16.66 -8.83 2.86
C ALA A 297 18.10 -8.81 3.41
N ILE A 298 18.52 -7.72 4.05
CA ILE A 298 19.91 -7.54 4.52
C ILE A 298 19.92 -7.25 6.02
N GLN A 299 20.84 -7.90 6.76
CA GLN A 299 21.20 -7.51 8.12
C GLN A 299 22.42 -6.59 8.10
N TRP A 300 22.34 -5.46 8.79
CA TRP A 300 23.43 -4.48 8.96
C TRP A 300 23.84 -4.37 10.42
N ASP A 301 25.14 -4.13 10.66
CA ASP A 301 25.66 -3.73 11.97
C ASP A 301 25.81 -2.20 12.02
N LEU A 302 25.01 -1.54 12.87
CA LEU A 302 24.98 -0.08 13.00
C LEU A 302 26.19 0.49 13.75
N ASN A 303 27.05 -0.36 14.32
CA ASN A 303 28.32 0.07 14.94
C ASN A 303 29.46 0.18 13.92
N THR A 304 29.35 -0.50 12.77
CA THR A 304 30.40 -0.58 11.73
C THR A 304 29.94 -0.13 10.33
N GLY A 305 28.63 0.04 10.13
CA GLY A 305 28.02 0.34 8.83
C GLY A 305 27.99 -0.83 7.86
N GLN A 306 28.45 -2.02 8.27
CA GLN A 306 28.70 -3.13 7.35
C GLN A 306 27.50 -4.07 7.18
N LYS A 307 27.38 -4.61 5.95
CA LYS A 307 26.50 -5.73 5.59
C LYS A 307 26.97 -7.00 6.31
N SER A 308 26.14 -7.51 7.21
CA SER A 308 26.42 -8.69 8.05
C SER A 308 25.94 -9.99 7.41
N ARG A 309 24.70 -9.99 6.86
CA ARG A 309 24.04 -11.16 6.23
C ARG A 309 23.08 -10.73 5.13
N THR A 310 22.81 -11.63 4.18
CA THR A 310 21.71 -11.54 3.21
C THR A 310 20.79 -12.73 3.40
N PHE A 311 19.48 -12.50 3.31
CA PHE A 311 18.43 -13.50 3.25
C PHE A 311 17.73 -13.39 1.88
N THR A 312 18.10 -14.25 0.93
CA THR A 312 17.48 -14.35 -0.40
C THR A 312 16.68 -15.64 -0.48
N SER A 313 15.43 -15.55 -0.93
CA SER A 313 14.52 -16.69 -1.07
C SER A 313 14.41 -17.14 -2.53
N HIS A 314 13.65 -16.40 -3.33
CA HIS A 314 13.38 -16.71 -4.75
C HIS A 314 13.29 -15.48 -5.65
N GLY A 315 13.83 -14.34 -5.21
CA GLY A 315 13.93 -13.12 -6.01
C GLY A 315 12.67 -12.27 -6.11
N ALA A 316 11.51 -12.74 -5.62
CA ALA A 316 10.31 -11.91 -5.55
C ALA A 316 10.52 -10.70 -4.63
N GLN A 317 10.11 -9.52 -5.10
CA GLN A 317 10.21 -8.24 -4.39
C GLN A 317 9.66 -8.35 -2.96
N LEU A 318 10.37 -7.83 -1.96
CA LEU A 318 9.93 -7.89 -0.57
C LEU A 318 9.03 -6.71 -0.22
N THR A 319 7.90 -6.96 0.45
CA THR A 319 6.94 -5.93 0.88
C THR A 319 7.09 -5.56 2.35
N CYS A 320 7.54 -6.48 3.20
CA CYS A 320 7.64 -6.26 4.63
C CYS A 320 8.75 -7.09 5.27
N ILE A 321 9.43 -6.51 6.26
CA ILE A 321 10.38 -7.19 7.14
C ILE A 321 10.05 -6.91 8.61
N ALA A 322 10.04 -7.95 9.43
CA ALA A 322 9.76 -7.80 10.86
C ALA A 322 10.54 -8.80 11.73
N VAL A 323 11.36 -8.28 12.64
CA VAL A 323 11.96 -9.07 13.72
C VAL A 323 10.85 -9.52 14.69
N ARG A 324 10.86 -10.79 15.08
CA ARG A 324 9.89 -11.36 16.02
C ARG A 324 10.03 -10.73 17.43
N PRO A 325 8.97 -10.15 18.04
CA PRO A 325 9.08 -9.45 19.32
C PRO A 325 9.65 -10.28 20.50
N GLU A 326 10.69 -9.75 21.14
CA GLU A 326 11.21 -10.27 22.42
C GLU A 326 10.37 -9.82 23.63
N ASN A 327 9.47 -10.71 24.08
CA ASN A 327 8.80 -10.75 25.40
C ASN A 327 7.59 -9.83 25.66
N ALA A 328 6.44 -10.44 25.93
CA ALA A 328 5.73 -10.38 27.22
C ALA A 328 4.63 -11.46 27.25
N VAL A 329 4.58 -12.44 28.16
CA VAL A 329 5.19 -12.55 29.51
C VAL A 329 5.97 -13.86 29.66
N TYR A 330 7.22 -13.77 30.10
CA TYR A 330 7.83 -14.80 30.94
C TYR A 330 7.79 -14.31 32.39
N THR A 331 7.19 -15.10 33.28
CA THR A 331 7.35 -14.93 34.73
C THR A 331 8.76 -15.37 35.16
N ASP A 332 9.35 -14.75 36.17
CA ASP A 332 10.71 -15.06 36.67
C ASP A 332 10.93 -16.54 37.09
N THR A 333 9.85 -17.31 37.26
CA THR A 333 9.90 -18.78 37.32
C THR A 333 9.95 -19.37 35.91
N GLY A 334 11.16 -19.61 35.40
CA GLY A 334 11.41 -20.08 34.03
C GLY A 334 10.94 -21.51 33.73
N SER A 335 9.65 -21.68 33.40
CA SER A 335 9.06 -22.90 32.87
C SER A 335 7.97 -22.57 31.84
N PRO A 336 7.93 -23.22 30.66
CA PRO A 336 6.93 -22.93 29.64
C PRO A 336 5.58 -23.57 30.01
N ILE A 337 4.53 -22.76 30.17
CA ILE A 337 3.17 -23.25 30.33
C ILE A 337 2.65 -23.70 28.96
N MET A 338 2.72 -25.01 28.70
CA MET A 338 1.68 -25.64 27.87
C MET A 338 0.35 -25.41 28.56
N LEU A 339 -0.61 -24.79 27.86
CA LEU A 339 -2.03 -24.86 28.24
C LEU A 339 -2.56 -26.27 27.98
N ARG A 340 -2.15 -27.22 28.82
CA ARG A 340 -2.95 -28.43 29.05
C ARG A 340 -4.25 -27.98 29.70
N TYR A 341 -5.38 -28.37 29.12
CA TYR A 341 -6.63 -28.41 29.87
C TYR A 341 -6.40 -29.28 31.11
N GLU A 342 -6.74 -28.78 32.30
CA GLU A 342 -6.70 -29.59 33.51
C GLU A 342 -7.84 -30.61 33.47
N ASP A 343 -7.45 -31.86 33.22
CA ASP A 343 -8.29 -33.04 33.39
C ASP A 343 -8.64 -33.18 34.89
N LYS A 344 -9.91 -32.95 35.24
CA LYS A 344 -10.37 -32.96 36.63
C LYS A 344 -10.55 -34.39 37.13
N GLY A 345 -9.43 -34.97 37.56
CA GLY A 345 -9.41 -36.18 38.37
C GLY A 345 -10.30 -36.06 39.63
N PRO A 346 -10.86 -37.17 40.12
CA PRO A 346 -12.09 -37.14 40.92
C PRO A 346 -11.87 -36.89 42.41
N GLN A 347 -12.79 -36.15 43.03
CA GLN A 347 -13.09 -36.23 44.47
C GLN A 347 -14.60 -36.14 44.71
N ASP A 348 -15.04 -36.90 45.72
CA ASP A 348 -16.41 -37.33 45.99
C ASP A 348 -17.48 -36.24 46.07
N THR A 349 -18.62 -36.49 45.40
CA THR A 349 -19.94 -36.06 45.87
C THR A 349 -20.85 -37.28 45.99
N GLN A 350 -21.58 -37.37 47.11
CA GLN A 350 -22.39 -38.54 47.44
C GLN A 350 -23.69 -38.59 46.62
N THR A 351 -24.16 -39.82 46.36
CA THR A 351 -25.39 -40.11 45.63
C THR A 351 -26.64 -39.66 46.39
N VAL A 352 -27.47 -38.83 45.76
CA VAL A 352 -28.90 -38.67 46.08
C VAL A 352 -29.67 -38.58 44.76
N ASP A 353 -30.64 -39.46 44.55
CA ASP A 353 -31.43 -39.51 43.32
C ASP A 353 -32.43 -38.34 43.21
N PRO A 354 -32.71 -37.81 42.01
CA PRO A 354 -33.71 -36.76 41.81
C PRO A 354 -35.14 -37.33 41.80
N PRO A 355 -36.12 -36.70 42.49
CA PRO A 355 -37.53 -37.00 42.33
C PRO A 355 -38.07 -36.43 41.00
N ALA A 356 -39.17 -37.00 40.51
CA ALA A 356 -39.76 -36.64 39.22
C ALA A 356 -40.96 -35.67 39.30
N PHE A 357 -41.40 -35.23 38.11
CA PHE A 357 -42.72 -34.70 37.72
C PHE A 357 -43.07 -33.18 37.80
N THR A 358 -43.78 -32.79 36.72
CA THR A 358 -44.78 -31.70 36.57
C THR A 358 -44.42 -30.23 36.82
N GLY A 359 -44.66 -29.40 35.78
CA GLY A 359 -44.86 -27.94 35.87
C GLY A 359 -45.07 -27.34 34.46
N ASN A 360 -46.11 -26.52 34.24
CA ASN A 360 -46.48 -26.04 32.90
C ASN A 360 -47.17 -24.65 32.90
N THR A 361 -46.46 -23.62 32.43
CA THR A 361 -46.88 -22.22 32.11
C THR A 361 -45.75 -21.62 31.24
N ARG A 362 -45.86 -21.15 29.98
CA ARG A 362 -46.95 -20.60 29.11
C ARG A 362 -47.20 -19.08 29.30
N ILE A 363 -47.49 -18.39 28.18
CA ILE A 363 -47.94 -16.97 28.01
C ILE A 363 -46.79 -15.94 28.10
N ASP A 364 -46.54 -14.98 27.18
CA ASP A 364 -47.04 -14.58 25.82
C ASP A 364 -45.83 -13.98 25.01
N SER A 365 -45.76 -13.79 23.67
CA SER A 365 -46.52 -12.92 22.71
C SER A 365 -46.48 -11.42 23.08
N ASP A 366 -46.30 -10.41 22.20
CA ASP A 366 -46.12 -10.28 20.72
C ASP A 366 -45.01 -9.20 20.45
N THR A 367 -44.42 -9.01 19.26
CA THR A 367 -45.01 -8.40 18.05
C THR A 367 -44.15 -8.57 16.79
N ARG A 368 -44.75 -8.27 15.62
CA ARG A 368 -44.19 -8.44 14.26
C ARG A 368 -44.23 -7.11 13.50
N SER A 369 -43.14 -6.81 12.78
CA SER A 369 -43.12 -6.08 11.49
C SER A 369 -41.67 -6.18 10.95
N ASP A 370 -41.39 -6.86 9.85
CA ASP A 370 -41.83 -6.67 8.45
C ASP A 370 -41.11 -5.49 7.77
N VAL A 371 -40.03 -5.82 7.05
CA VAL A 371 -39.56 -5.10 5.85
C VAL A 371 -39.23 -6.16 4.79
N SER A 372 -39.44 -5.84 3.51
CA SER A 372 -39.57 -6.77 2.39
C SER A 372 -38.33 -7.61 2.04
N PHE A 373 -38.60 -8.84 1.59
CA PHE A 373 -37.68 -9.75 0.89
C PHE A 373 -37.93 -9.63 -0.63
N ASP A 374 -36.87 -9.61 -1.45
CA ASP A 374 -36.96 -9.51 -2.92
C ASP A 374 -36.39 -10.77 -3.58
N PRO A 375 -37.23 -11.65 -4.19
CA PRO A 375 -36.82 -12.97 -4.67
C PRO A 375 -36.62 -13.02 -6.19
N LEU A 376 -35.44 -12.60 -6.70
CA LEU A 376 -35.13 -12.72 -8.14
C LEU A 376 -33.76 -13.34 -8.49
N PHE A 377 -32.93 -13.71 -7.51
CA PHE A 377 -31.61 -14.33 -7.74
C PHE A 377 -31.27 -15.40 -6.69
N ASP A 378 -31.86 -16.57 -6.84
CA ASP A 378 -31.43 -17.83 -6.20
C ASP A 378 -31.42 -18.93 -7.29
N ASP A 379 -30.25 -19.21 -7.86
CA ASP A 379 -30.06 -20.34 -8.78
C ASP A 379 -29.86 -21.64 -7.97
N GLU A 380 -30.78 -22.60 -8.10
CA GLU A 380 -30.62 -23.93 -7.49
C GLU A 380 -29.52 -24.75 -8.20
N PRO A 381 -28.62 -25.43 -7.45
CA PRO A 381 -27.71 -26.41 -8.04
C PRO A 381 -28.43 -27.75 -8.27
N GLU A 382 -28.45 -28.23 -9.52
CA GLU A 382 -28.90 -29.61 -9.82
C GLU A 382 -28.03 -30.65 -9.09
N ASP A 383 -28.66 -31.60 -8.39
CA ASP A 383 -27.97 -32.81 -7.91
C ASP A 383 -28.84 -34.07 -8.14
N GLY A 384 -28.47 -34.85 -9.17
CA GLY A 384 -29.31 -35.90 -9.73
C GLY A 384 -29.28 -37.22 -8.96
N HIS A 385 -30.37 -37.54 -8.24
CA HIS A 385 -30.52 -38.82 -7.54
C HIS A 385 -30.28 -40.06 -8.42
N LYS A 386 -29.45 -40.99 -7.93
CA LYS A 386 -29.43 -42.41 -8.35
C LYS A 386 -29.50 -43.33 -7.12
N PRO A 387 -30.22 -44.46 -7.20
CA PRO A 387 -30.59 -45.24 -6.01
C PRO A 387 -29.50 -46.18 -5.50
N PHE A 388 -29.64 -46.54 -4.22
CA PHE A 388 -28.85 -47.55 -3.50
C PHE A 388 -29.00 -48.97 -4.09
N VAL A 389 -27.94 -49.77 -3.98
CA VAL A 389 -27.97 -51.23 -4.05
C VAL A 389 -26.98 -51.79 -3.01
N ASP A 390 -27.46 -52.58 -2.06
CA ASP A 390 -26.62 -53.25 -1.05
C ASP A 390 -25.97 -54.55 -1.58
N GLY A 391 -24.72 -54.85 -1.19
CA GLY A 391 -24.14 -56.17 -1.46
C GLY A 391 -22.67 -56.41 -1.11
N VAL A 392 -22.44 -57.31 -0.14
CA VAL A 392 -21.34 -58.31 -0.09
C VAL A 392 -19.88 -57.84 0.18
N THR A 393 -19.51 -57.97 1.46
CA THR A 393 -18.21 -58.37 2.07
C THR A 393 -16.83 -58.08 1.42
N SER A 394 -15.96 -57.51 2.26
CA SER A 394 -14.52 -57.79 2.43
C SER A 394 -13.52 -57.49 1.29
N GLN A 395 -12.71 -56.43 1.47
CA GLN A 395 -11.33 -56.54 2.00
C GLN A 395 -10.79 -55.14 2.36
N ALA A 396 -9.84 -55.06 3.30
CA ALA A 396 -9.28 -53.79 3.75
C ALA A 396 -8.08 -53.35 2.89
N VAL A 397 -8.34 -52.48 1.91
CA VAL A 397 -7.29 -51.72 1.20
C VAL A 397 -6.98 -50.46 2.01
N PRO A 398 -5.71 -50.11 2.30
CA PRO A 398 -5.38 -48.88 3.01
C PRO A 398 -5.72 -47.67 2.12
N ILE A 399 -6.75 -46.92 2.50
CA ILE A 399 -7.13 -45.67 1.84
C ILE A 399 -5.95 -44.69 1.96
N ALA A 400 -5.36 -44.33 0.83
CA ALA A 400 -4.36 -43.27 0.79
C ALA A 400 -4.97 -41.97 1.31
N LYS A 401 -4.27 -41.27 2.21
CA LYS A 401 -4.72 -39.95 2.69
C LYS A 401 -4.90 -39.04 1.47
N PRO A 402 -6.01 -38.29 1.35
CA PRO A 402 -6.17 -37.33 0.27
C PRO A 402 -5.03 -36.32 0.34
N SER A 403 -4.24 -36.23 -0.73
CA SER A 403 -3.26 -35.18 -0.89
C SER A 403 -4.01 -33.86 -1.04
N LEU A 404 -3.88 -32.97 -0.06
CA LEU A 404 -4.24 -31.56 -0.24
C LEU A 404 -3.52 -31.05 -1.48
N SER A 405 -4.27 -30.53 -2.45
CA SER A 405 -3.68 -29.85 -3.59
C SER A 405 -2.86 -28.67 -3.09
N THR A 406 -1.64 -28.59 -3.57
CA THR A 406 -0.75 -27.45 -3.32
C THR A 406 -0.16 -27.04 -4.65
N ILE A 407 -0.56 -25.85 -5.12
CA ILE A 407 0.13 -25.09 -6.18
C ILE A 407 1.65 -25.25 -6.02
N ALA A 408 2.31 -25.56 -7.13
CA ALA A 408 3.76 -25.70 -7.18
C ALA A 408 4.43 -24.43 -6.62
N PRO A 409 5.48 -24.56 -5.78
CA PRO A 409 6.17 -23.39 -5.26
C PRO A 409 6.72 -22.52 -6.40
N PRO A 410 6.82 -21.19 -6.22
CA PRO A 410 7.56 -20.33 -7.14
C PRO A 410 8.98 -20.88 -7.39
N LYS A 411 9.52 -20.64 -8.59
CA LYS A 411 10.79 -21.19 -9.04
C LYS A 411 11.93 -20.81 -8.09
N GLY A 412 12.46 -21.79 -7.35
CA GLY A 412 13.50 -21.60 -6.34
C GLY A 412 13.02 -21.31 -4.92
N ALA A 413 11.72 -21.15 -4.68
CA ALA A 413 11.19 -20.82 -3.35
C ALA A 413 11.51 -21.90 -2.29
N PRO A 414 11.80 -21.51 -1.04
CA PRO A 414 11.99 -22.43 0.06
C PRO A 414 10.83 -23.45 0.19
N PRO A 415 11.10 -24.67 0.67
CA PRO A 415 10.05 -25.63 0.95
C PRO A 415 9.11 -25.10 2.05
N LEU A 416 7.91 -25.69 2.12
CA LEU A 416 6.97 -25.44 3.22
C LEU A 416 7.66 -25.71 4.56
N LEU A 417 7.46 -24.79 5.51
CA LEU A 417 8.00 -24.89 6.85
C LEU A 417 7.27 -25.97 7.64
N ASP A 418 7.89 -27.13 7.84
CA ASP A 418 7.36 -28.23 8.66
C ASP A 418 7.77 -28.09 10.14
N SER A 419 7.08 -28.79 11.06
CA SER A 419 7.40 -28.73 12.50
C SER A 419 8.79 -29.25 12.86
N GLN A 420 9.37 -30.20 12.11
CA GLN A 420 10.69 -30.73 12.46
C GLN A 420 11.78 -29.73 12.09
N ARG A 421 11.66 -29.07 10.94
CA ARG A 421 12.46 -27.91 10.54
C ARG A 421 12.27 -26.75 11.52
N TYR A 422 11.03 -26.39 11.85
CA TYR A 422 10.78 -25.26 12.75
C TYR A 422 11.31 -25.50 14.18
N LYS A 423 11.34 -26.74 14.65
CA LYS A 423 11.99 -27.11 15.93
C LYS A 423 13.51 -26.90 15.95
N THR A 424 14.19 -26.76 14.81
CA THR A 424 15.63 -26.43 14.81
C THR A 424 15.90 -24.93 14.86
N PHE A 425 14.87 -24.11 14.64
CA PHE A 425 14.98 -22.66 14.69
C PHE A 425 15.14 -22.19 16.14
N SER A 426 15.97 -21.16 16.36
CA SER A 426 15.95 -20.42 17.62
C SER A 426 14.65 -19.65 17.80
N PRO A 427 14.32 -19.18 19.02
CA PRO A 427 13.28 -18.17 19.22
C PRO A 427 13.53 -16.89 18.41
N ASP A 428 14.82 -16.61 18.13
CA ASP A 428 15.32 -15.47 17.38
C ASP A 428 15.04 -15.59 15.87
N ILE A 429 13.88 -15.09 15.45
CA ILE A 429 13.31 -15.27 14.10
C ILE A 429 13.11 -13.92 13.41
N LEU A 430 13.37 -13.91 12.11
CA LEU A 430 13.03 -12.84 11.19
C LEU A 430 11.86 -13.31 10.31
N MET A 431 10.89 -12.43 10.06
CA MET A 431 9.84 -12.62 9.05
C MET A 431 10.11 -11.71 7.87
N THR A 432 9.95 -12.23 6.65
CA THR A 432 9.83 -11.43 5.42
C THR A 432 8.55 -11.81 4.68
N ALA A 433 7.76 -10.83 4.26
CA ALA A 433 6.70 -11.03 3.27
C ALA A 433 7.20 -10.57 1.89
N ALA A 434 6.86 -11.33 0.86
CA ALA A 434 7.12 -10.98 -0.53
C ALA A 434 5.82 -10.54 -1.22
N ILE A 435 5.97 -9.80 -2.33
CA ILE A 435 4.83 -9.33 -3.12
C ILE A 435 4.01 -10.51 -3.58
N ASP A 436 4.61 -11.63 -4.00
CA ASP A 436 3.97 -12.89 -4.45
C ASP A 436 3.16 -13.66 -3.36
N GLY A 437 2.97 -13.04 -2.19
CA GLY A 437 2.12 -13.52 -1.12
C GLY A 437 2.78 -14.57 -0.23
N GLN A 438 3.98 -15.05 -0.58
CA GLN A 438 4.75 -15.93 0.29
C GLN A 438 5.23 -15.15 1.53
N ILE A 439 5.25 -15.84 2.67
CA ILE A 439 5.83 -15.34 3.91
C ILE A 439 6.88 -16.35 4.34
N MET A 440 8.12 -15.89 4.49
CA MET A 440 9.26 -16.72 4.89
C MET A 440 9.64 -16.40 6.33
N LEU A 441 9.87 -17.46 7.11
CA LEU A 441 10.48 -17.36 8.43
C LEU A 441 11.92 -17.84 8.35
N TRP A 442 12.82 -17.05 8.95
CA TRP A 442 14.25 -17.26 8.96
C TRP A 442 14.76 -17.36 10.39
N ASP A 443 15.56 -18.37 10.70
CA ASP A 443 16.43 -18.38 11.87
C ASP A 443 17.56 -17.39 11.66
N LYS A 444 17.60 -16.30 12.44
CA LYS A 444 18.57 -15.21 12.26
C LYS A 444 20.04 -15.65 12.42
N ARG A 445 20.32 -16.82 12.99
CA ARG A 445 21.67 -17.37 13.20
C ARG A 445 22.20 -18.13 11.97
N VAL A 446 21.31 -18.61 11.09
CA VAL A 446 21.67 -19.47 9.97
C VAL A 446 21.92 -18.63 8.72
N ASN A 447 23.12 -18.74 8.16
CA ASN A 447 23.56 -17.97 6.99
C ASN A 447 23.90 -18.88 5.79
N THR A 448 23.35 -20.10 5.77
CA THR A 448 23.55 -21.09 4.69
C THR A 448 22.33 -21.09 3.78
N ILE A 449 22.53 -20.80 2.49
CA ILE A 449 21.46 -20.70 1.49
C ILE A 449 20.57 -21.97 1.52
N GLY A 450 19.25 -21.77 1.59
CA GLY A 450 18.25 -22.84 1.64
C GLY A 450 18.11 -23.56 3.00
N GLN A 451 18.94 -23.24 4.00
CA GLN A 451 18.82 -23.73 5.38
C GLN A 451 18.35 -22.62 6.32
N GLY A 452 17.80 -22.99 7.49
CA GLY A 452 17.27 -22.02 8.45
C GLY A 452 16.06 -21.23 7.95
N VAL A 453 15.47 -21.63 6.81
CA VAL A 453 14.33 -20.97 6.17
C VAL A 453 13.23 -21.97 5.81
N GLY A 454 12.00 -21.52 5.87
CA GLY A 454 10.84 -22.18 5.26
C GLY A 454 9.70 -21.18 5.05
N ARG A 455 8.87 -21.43 4.03
CA ARG A 455 7.70 -20.59 3.73
C ARG A 455 6.45 -21.08 4.46
N LEU A 456 5.57 -20.16 4.84
CA LEU A 456 4.23 -20.50 5.32
C LEU A 456 3.39 -21.13 4.19
N TRP A 457 2.43 -21.97 4.55
CA TRP A 457 1.46 -22.50 3.60
C TRP A 457 0.43 -21.44 3.22
N ILE A 458 -0.04 -21.49 1.98
CA ILE A 458 -1.05 -20.58 1.46
C ILE A 458 -2.08 -21.38 0.65
N SER A 459 -3.35 -21.02 0.79
CA SER A 459 -4.44 -21.71 0.08
C SER A 459 -4.42 -21.37 -1.40
N GLU A 460 -4.85 -22.31 -2.23
CA GLU A 460 -5.02 -22.11 -3.68
C GLU A 460 -6.06 -21.03 -3.98
N LYS A 461 -7.03 -20.85 -3.08
CA LYS A 461 -8.08 -19.81 -3.14
C LYS A 461 -7.67 -18.44 -2.55
N THR A 462 -6.48 -18.34 -1.96
CA THR A 462 -5.91 -17.04 -1.60
C THR A 462 -5.31 -16.41 -2.88
N PRO A 463 -5.37 -15.09 -3.08
CA PRO A 463 -4.70 -14.39 -4.19
C PRO A 463 -3.21 -14.14 -3.88
N PRO A 464 -2.37 -13.74 -4.85
CA PRO A 464 -0.93 -13.90 -4.77
C PRO A 464 -0.24 -12.72 -4.10
N TRP A 465 -0.88 -11.98 -3.18
CA TRP A 465 -0.20 -10.84 -2.55
C TRP A 465 -0.35 -10.69 -1.05
N CYS A 466 0.69 -10.09 -0.48
CA CYS A 466 0.84 -9.74 0.92
C CYS A 466 1.49 -8.36 1.05
N LEU A 467 0.72 -7.29 0.78
CA LEU A 467 1.22 -5.91 0.91
C LEU A 467 1.70 -5.58 2.33
N SER A 468 1.09 -6.21 3.34
CA SER A 468 1.46 -6.02 4.74
C SER A 468 1.27 -7.31 5.54
N ALA A 469 2.24 -7.61 6.40
CA ALA A 469 2.13 -8.62 7.44
C ALA A 469 2.82 -8.13 8.71
N CYS A 470 2.34 -8.55 9.88
CA CYS A 470 2.97 -8.22 11.16
C CYS A 470 2.89 -9.37 12.16
N TRP A 471 3.79 -9.35 13.15
CA TRP A 471 3.70 -10.23 14.32
C TRP A 471 2.63 -9.72 15.30
N SER A 472 2.03 -10.63 16.07
CA SER A 472 1.42 -10.29 17.35
C SER A 472 2.48 -9.76 18.33
N ALA A 473 2.06 -8.98 19.32
CA ALA A 473 2.97 -8.38 20.30
C ALA A 473 3.72 -9.39 21.19
N ASP A 474 3.19 -10.61 21.33
CA ASP A 474 3.82 -11.76 21.98
C ASP A 474 4.70 -12.61 21.03
N GLY A 475 4.79 -12.24 19.76
CA GLY A 475 5.53 -12.94 18.71
C GLY A 475 5.03 -14.36 18.41
N ASN A 476 3.83 -14.75 18.83
CA ASN A 476 3.34 -16.11 18.63
C ASN A 476 2.40 -16.29 17.42
N GLN A 477 1.90 -15.20 16.87
CA GLN A 477 1.05 -15.19 15.69
C GLN A 477 1.58 -14.23 14.62
N ILE A 478 1.21 -14.48 13.38
CA ILE A 478 1.46 -13.62 12.23
C ILE A 478 0.10 -13.27 11.60
N TYR A 479 -0.12 -11.99 11.37
CA TYR A 479 -1.30 -11.46 10.68
C TYR A 479 -0.87 -11.02 9.27
N ALA A 480 -1.53 -11.54 8.24
CA ALA A 480 -1.17 -11.27 6.84
C ALA A 480 -2.37 -10.73 6.05
N GLY A 481 -2.26 -9.50 5.54
CA GLY A 481 -3.28 -8.88 4.67
C GLY A 481 -3.21 -9.43 3.25
N ARG A 482 -4.37 -9.72 2.63
CA ARG A 482 -4.48 -10.34 1.29
C ARG A 482 -5.35 -9.49 0.34
N ARG A 483 -5.19 -9.68 -0.98
CA ARG A 483 -5.98 -9.00 -2.03
C ARG A 483 -7.49 -9.24 -1.91
N ASN A 484 -7.94 -10.42 -1.50
CA ASN A 484 -9.35 -10.79 -1.44
C ASN A 484 -10.06 -10.32 -0.16
N GLY A 485 -9.66 -9.15 0.36
CA GLY A 485 -10.23 -8.55 1.56
C GLY A 485 -10.08 -9.36 2.84
N THR A 486 -9.09 -10.25 2.94
CA THR A 486 -8.88 -11.08 4.14
C THR A 486 -7.62 -10.74 4.93
N VAL A 487 -7.67 -11.06 6.23
CA VAL A 487 -6.48 -11.18 7.08
C VAL A 487 -6.35 -12.64 7.49
N GLU A 488 -5.27 -13.30 7.07
CA GLU A 488 -4.94 -14.65 7.49
C GLU A 488 -4.13 -14.60 8.79
N ILE A 489 -4.55 -15.37 9.81
CA ILE A 489 -3.92 -15.43 11.13
C ILE A 489 -3.23 -16.79 11.30
N TYR A 490 -1.91 -16.79 11.33
CA TYR A 490 -1.09 -17.99 11.56
C TYR A 490 -0.57 -18.04 13.01
N ASP A 491 -0.56 -19.20 13.66
CA ASP A 491 0.12 -19.45 14.94
C ASP A 491 1.36 -20.30 14.69
N VAL A 492 2.54 -19.75 15.00
CA VAL A 492 3.83 -20.41 14.74
C VAL A 492 4.18 -21.50 15.75
N ARG A 493 3.41 -21.64 16.85
CA ARG A 493 3.59 -22.68 17.87
C ARG A 493 2.81 -23.96 17.54
N GLN A 494 1.76 -23.87 16.73
CA GLN A 494 0.82 -24.95 16.44
C GLN A 494 1.09 -25.57 15.06
N SER A 495 0.79 -26.86 14.92
CA SER A 495 0.95 -27.63 13.67
C SER A 495 -0.30 -28.44 13.30
N GLY A 496 -0.58 -28.58 12.00
CA GLY A 496 -1.86 -29.10 11.47
C GLY A 496 -3.02 -28.09 11.66
N ARG A 497 -4.25 -28.28 11.15
CA ARG A 497 -4.80 -29.35 10.30
C ARG A 497 -4.67 -29.08 8.79
N ALA A 498 -4.32 -27.86 8.37
CA ALA A 498 -4.29 -27.44 6.97
C ALA A 498 -3.00 -27.79 6.21
N THR A 499 -2.00 -28.33 6.92
CA THR A 499 -0.64 -28.58 6.44
C THR A 499 -0.15 -29.96 6.91
N PRO A 500 0.77 -30.60 6.19
CA PRO A 500 1.67 -31.59 6.77
C PRO A 500 2.60 -30.87 7.76
N ASP A 501 2.33 -31.02 9.06
CA ASP A 501 3.15 -30.61 10.20
C ASP A 501 3.60 -29.14 10.31
N GLY A 502 3.32 -28.23 9.37
CA GLY A 502 3.78 -26.84 9.42
C GLY A 502 2.95 -25.88 10.30
N PRO A 503 3.41 -24.63 10.52
CA PRO A 503 2.68 -23.58 11.22
C PRO A 503 1.22 -23.46 10.80
N ARG A 504 0.34 -23.27 11.78
CA ARG A 504 -1.10 -23.41 11.61
C ARG A 504 -1.77 -22.10 11.23
N LEU A 505 -2.47 -22.07 10.10
CA LEU A 505 -3.55 -21.09 9.87
C LEU A 505 -4.67 -21.33 10.92
N LEU A 506 -4.87 -20.37 11.83
CA LEU A 506 -5.89 -20.41 12.88
C LEU A 506 -7.26 -19.94 12.38
N LYS A 507 -7.28 -18.75 11.77
CA LYS A 507 -8.49 -18.01 11.39
C LYS A 507 -8.21 -17.19 10.14
N THR A 508 -9.27 -16.82 9.44
CA THR A 508 -9.24 -15.88 8.32
C THR A 508 -10.33 -14.84 8.55
N LEU A 509 -9.94 -13.61 8.86
CA LEU A 509 -10.86 -12.47 8.94
C LEU A 509 -11.25 -12.07 7.51
N ARG A 510 -12.47 -11.56 7.31
CA ARG A 510 -12.99 -11.20 5.98
C ARG A 510 -13.74 -9.88 6.03
N ASN A 511 -13.19 -8.88 5.35
CA ASN A 511 -13.87 -7.61 5.10
C ASN A 511 -15.02 -7.83 4.08
N PRO A 512 -16.01 -6.92 4.00
CA PRO A 512 -17.00 -6.92 2.92
C PRO A 512 -16.33 -6.93 1.54
N SER A 513 -16.92 -7.61 0.54
CA SER A 513 -16.27 -7.77 -0.78
C SER A 513 -15.89 -6.43 -1.43
N ARG A 514 -16.78 -5.43 -1.34
CA ARG A 514 -16.57 -4.07 -1.86
C ARG A 514 -15.45 -3.27 -1.15
N SER A 515 -14.83 -3.81 -0.09
CA SER A 515 -13.67 -3.18 0.57
C SER A 515 -12.35 -3.41 -0.18
N GLY A 516 -12.29 -4.38 -1.09
CA GLY A 516 -11.08 -4.71 -1.84
C GLY A 516 -9.93 -5.24 -0.97
N VAL A 517 -8.70 -5.03 -1.42
CA VAL A 517 -7.46 -5.51 -0.79
C VAL A 517 -7.29 -5.01 0.65
N VAL A 518 -6.68 -5.84 1.51
CA VAL A 518 -6.08 -5.36 2.77
C VAL A 518 -4.69 -4.79 2.47
N SER A 519 -4.57 -3.46 2.52
CA SER A 519 -3.34 -2.73 2.23
C SER A 519 -2.35 -2.80 3.39
N CYS A 520 -2.83 -2.55 4.61
CA CYS A 520 -2.00 -2.55 5.83
C CYS A 520 -2.67 -3.34 6.97
N VAL A 521 -1.88 -4.02 7.82
CA VAL A 521 -2.36 -4.71 9.02
C VAL A 521 -1.43 -4.48 10.21
N VAL A 522 -2.01 -4.16 11.38
CA VAL A 522 -1.26 -3.94 12.62
C VAL A 522 -1.94 -4.64 13.81
N GLY A 523 -1.14 -5.41 14.56
CA GLY A 523 -1.56 -6.04 15.81
C GLY A 523 -1.48 -5.07 16.99
N PHE A 524 -2.47 -5.12 17.88
CA PHE A 524 -2.43 -4.33 19.12
C PHE A 524 -1.57 -5.02 20.20
N PRO A 525 -0.96 -4.24 21.12
CA PRO A 525 -0.25 -4.74 22.30
C PRO A 525 -1.01 -5.74 23.21
N ASP A 526 -2.32 -5.94 23.04
CA ASP A 526 -3.09 -6.93 23.80
C ASP A 526 -3.07 -8.36 23.20
N ASN A 527 -2.55 -8.55 21.98
CA ASN A 527 -2.54 -9.81 21.21
C ASN A 527 -3.92 -10.30 20.73
N ARG A 528 -4.95 -9.44 20.76
CA ARG A 528 -6.32 -9.81 20.39
C ARG A 528 -6.93 -8.88 19.37
N HIS A 529 -6.67 -7.59 19.51
CA HIS A 529 -7.17 -6.60 18.58
C HIS A 529 -6.22 -6.44 17.39
N ILE A 530 -6.81 -6.35 16.20
CA ILE A 530 -6.09 -6.21 14.94
C ILE A 530 -6.79 -5.08 14.19
N ALA A 531 -6.05 -4.05 13.79
CA ALA A 531 -6.53 -3.11 12.79
C ALA A 531 -6.06 -3.55 11.40
N CYS A 532 -6.97 -3.62 10.44
CA CYS A 532 -6.64 -3.81 9.03
C CYS A 532 -7.25 -2.69 8.20
N ALA A 533 -6.45 -2.13 7.30
CA ALA A 533 -6.87 -1.13 6.33
C ALA A 533 -7.25 -1.78 5.01
N SER A 534 -8.36 -1.34 4.43
CA SER A 534 -8.81 -1.66 3.08
C SER A 534 -9.15 -0.38 2.33
N ILE A 535 -9.44 -0.45 1.03
CA ILE A 535 -9.65 0.73 0.17
C ILE A 535 -10.73 1.67 0.73
N ASP A 536 -11.77 1.10 1.36
CA ASP A 536 -12.93 1.85 1.83
C ASP A 536 -12.82 2.39 3.26
N ASN A 537 -12.17 1.66 4.16
CA ASN A 537 -12.22 1.86 5.61
C ASN A 537 -11.09 1.11 6.36
N ILE A 538 -10.68 1.62 7.52
CA ILE A 538 -9.89 0.86 8.51
C ILE A 538 -10.86 0.13 9.46
N ARG A 539 -10.56 -1.14 9.77
CA ARG A 539 -11.41 -2.02 10.61
C ARG A 539 -10.66 -2.57 11.80
N LEU A 540 -11.21 -2.36 13.00
CA LEU A 540 -10.77 -2.94 14.25
C LEU A 540 -11.52 -4.25 14.52
N TRP A 541 -10.81 -5.37 14.43
CA TRP A 541 -11.27 -6.70 14.77
C TRP A 541 -10.86 -7.10 16.19
N ASN A 542 -11.60 -8.03 16.80
CA ASN A 542 -11.15 -8.79 17.99
C ASN A 542 -11.06 -10.27 17.61
N ALA A 543 -9.83 -10.80 17.54
CA ALA A 543 -9.54 -12.15 17.09
C ALA A 543 -9.95 -13.25 18.09
N GLU A 544 -10.17 -12.95 19.38
CA GLU A 544 -10.67 -13.95 20.34
C GLU A 544 -12.14 -14.27 20.08
N THR A 545 -12.99 -13.24 20.03
CA THR A 545 -14.48 -13.35 20.01
C THR A 545 -15.08 -13.97 18.74
N ILE A 546 -14.25 -14.22 17.73
CA ILE A 546 -14.69 -14.78 16.44
C ILE A 546 -14.73 -16.31 16.55
N GLU A 547 -15.90 -16.83 16.91
CA GLU A 547 -16.19 -18.26 16.83
C GLU A 547 -16.47 -18.66 15.36
N SER A 548 -15.68 -19.61 14.86
CA SER A 548 -15.94 -20.30 13.60
C SER A 548 -16.63 -21.63 13.88
N ASP A 549 -17.87 -21.80 13.44
CA ASP A 549 -18.51 -23.12 13.45
C ASP A 549 -17.74 -24.08 12.51
N THR A 550 -17.93 -25.39 12.70
CA THR A 550 -17.24 -26.44 11.91
C THR A 550 -17.56 -26.41 10.40
N SER A 551 -18.54 -25.61 9.99
CA SER A 551 -18.91 -25.31 8.59
C SER A 551 -18.14 -24.13 7.98
N GLY A 552 -17.35 -23.39 8.76
CA GLY A 552 -16.62 -22.19 8.33
C GLY A 552 -17.50 -20.93 8.16
N ARG A 553 -18.79 -20.99 8.50
CA ARG A 553 -19.67 -19.81 8.55
C ARG A 553 -19.50 -19.08 9.90
N THR A 554 -19.34 -17.76 9.85
CA THR A 554 -19.35 -16.87 11.02
C THR A 554 -20.77 -16.57 11.46
N LYS A 555 -21.01 -16.51 12.78
CA LYS A 555 -22.30 -16.06 13.35
C LYS A 555 -22.65 -14.65 12.87
N GLY A 556 -23.91 -14.44 12.50
CA GLY A 556 -24.39 -13.21 11.86
C GLY A 556 -24.25 -11.96 12.75
N GLY A 557 -23.94 -10.83 12.10
CA GLY A 557 -23.64 -9.55 12.74
C GLY A 557 -22.23 -9.06 12.42
N THR A 558 -22.02 -7.74 12.45
CA THR A 558 -20.72 -7.12 12.11
C THR A 558 -19.70 -7.39 13.22
N GLN A 559 -18.67 -8.18 12.92
CA GLN A 559 -17.67 -8.63 13.92
C GLN A 559 -16.45 -7.69 14.08
N PHE A 560 -16.52 -6.50 13.48
CA PHE A 560 -15.50 -5.45 13.53
C PHE A 560 -16.14 -4.09 13.83
N LYS A 561 -15.34 -3.14 14.34
CA LYS A 561 -15.68 -1.71 14.33
C LYS A 561 -14.97 -1.03 13.17
N VAL A 562 -15.63 -0.07 12.51
CA VAL A 562 -14.94 0.87 11.62
C VAL A 562 -14.17 1.89 12.48
N ILE A 563 -12.94 2.20 12.09
CA ILE A 563 -12.17 3.32 12.65
C ILE A 563 -12.39 4.53 11.72
N PRO A 564 -12.88 5.67 12.23
CA PRO A 564 -13.18 6.84 11.41
C PRO A 564 -11.90 7.55 10.91
N GLY A 565 -12.00 8.23 9.76
CA GLY A 565 -10.96 9.12 9.24
C GLY A 565 -10.13 8.58 8.07
N HIS A 566 -10.40 7.38 7.56
CA HIS A 566 -9.90 6.90 6.27
C HIS A 566 -11.08 6.52 5.38
N HIS A 567 -11.10 7.02 4.16
CA HIS A 567 -12.13 6.71 3.17
C HIS A 567 -11.59 6.90 1.75
N GLY A 568 -11.29 5.80 1.05
CA GLY A 568 -10.63 5.83 -0.25
C GLY A 568 -9.09 5.83 -0.17
N GLY A 569 -8.45 5.24 -1.18
CA GLY A 569 -6.99 5.14 -1.27
C GLY A 569 -6.40 3.95 -0.50
N PHE A 570 -5.08 3.95 -0.34
CA PHE A 570 -4.33 2.87 0.31
C PHE A 570 -3.69 3.38 1.60
N ILE A 571 -3.81 2.64 2.71
CA ILE A 571 -2.96 2.91 3.86
C ILE A 571 -1.58 2.28 3.60
N SER A 572 -0.54 3.10 3.50
CA SER A 572 0.84 2.64 3.33
C SER A 572 1.37 2.02 4.62
N GLN A 573 1.18 2.70 5.75
CA GLN A 573 1.65 2.24 7.06
C GLN A 573 0.69 2.61 8.20
N MET A 574 0.60 1.73 9.20
CA MET A 574 -0.05 1.98 10.49
C MET A 574 0.93 1.75 11.65
N LEU A 575 0.79 2.53 12.73
CA LEU A 575 1.60 2.42 13.95
C LEU A 575 0.70 2.56 15.19
N VAL A 576 0.77 1.57 16.09
CA VAL A 576 0.11 1.60 17.42
C VAL A 576 1.20 1.75 18.49
N ASP A 577 1.05 2.70 19.42
CA ASP A 577 2.05 2.88 20.50
C ASP A 577 1.95 1.77 21.57
N SER A 578 3.03 1.51 22.31
CA SER A 578 3.07 0.40 23.30
C SER A 578 2.07 0.56 24.46
N GLY A 579 1.50 1.76 24.65
CA GLY A 579 0.44 2.04 25.60
C GLY A 579 -0.99 1.91 25.05
N SER A 580 -1.18 1.62 23.75
CA SER A 580 -2.48 1.67 23.06
C SER A 580 -3.27 2.95 23.29
N ARG A 581 -2.57 4.09 23.31
CA ARG A 581 -3.11 5.46 23.41
C ARG A 581 -3.28 6.10 22.04
N PHE A 582 -2.42 5.73 21.09
CA PHE A 582 -2.39 6.31 19.74
C PHE A 582 -2.33 5.21 18.68
N LEU A 583 -3.20 5.33 17.67
CA LEU A 583 -3.05 4.72 16.36
C LEU A 583 -2.76 5.87 15.38
N MET A 584 -1.62 5.82 14.70
CA MET A 584 -1.29 6.70 13.58
C MET A 584 -1.35 5.88 12.28
N TYR A 585 -1.78 6.49 11.19
CA TYR A 585 -1.76 5.88 9.86
C TYR A 585 -1.42 6.93 8.80
N LEU A 586 -0.87 6.47 7.67
CA LEU A 586 -0.61 7.27 6.48
C LEU A 586 -1.56 6.82 5.37
N SER A 587 -2.32 7.75 4.79
CA SER A 587 -3.13 7.49 3.59
C SER A 587 -2.37 7.93 2.35
N LEU A 588 -2.24 7.02 1.39
CA LEU A 588 -1.70 7.22 0.06
C LEU A 588 -2.88 7.23 -0.92
N GLU A 589 -3.21 8.42 -1.42
CA GLU A 589 -4.30 8.59 -2.37
C GLU A 589 -3.87 8.08 -3.75
N ARG A 590 -4.73 7.29 -4.41
CA ARG A 590 -4.50 6.74 -5.75
C ARG A 590 -5.52 7.32 -6.73
N MET A 591 -5.02 7.70 -7.90
CA MET A 591 -5.78 8.46 -8.90
C MET A 591 -6.83 7.62 -9.64
N THR A 592 -6.60 6.32 -9.74
CA THR A 592 -7.54 5.32 -10.26
C THR A 592 -7.83 4.27 -9.18
N PRO A 593 -9.06 3.70 -9.15
CA PRO A 593 -9.36 2.58 -8.28
C PRO A 593 -8.58 1.33 -8.71
N THR A 594 -8.29 0.45 -7.75
CA THR A 594 -7.58 -0.82 -8.00
C THR A 594 -8.42 -1.99 -7.49
N ASP A 595 -9.66 -2.06 -7.98
CA ASP A 595 -10.70 -3.00 -7.56
C ASP A 595 -11.04 -4.01 -8.67
N GLU A 596 -12.15 -4.74 -8.52
CA GLU A 596 -12.56 -5.78 -9.46
C GLU A 596 -13.16 -5.18 -10.75
N ASP A 597 -13.70 -3.96 -10.70
CA ASP A 597 -14.26 -3.27 -11.86
C ASP A 597 -13.17 -2.67 -12.76
N GLU A 598 -12.08 -2.11 -12.21
CA GLU A 598 -10.91 -1.69 -13.01
C GLU A 598 -10.20 -2.89 -13.68
N VAL A 599 -10.11 -4.05 -13.00
CA VAL A 599 -9.57 -5.28 -13.60
C VAL A 599 -10.42 -5.70 -14.80
N LYS A 600 -11.74 -5.81 -14.61
CA LYS A 600 -12.71 -6.12 -15.66
C LYS A 600 -12.64 -5.12 -16.82
N ARG A 601 -12.46 -3.83 -16.52
CA ARG A 601 -12.27 -2.78 -17.52
C ARG A 601 -10.99 -2.99 -18.34
N SER A 602 -9.86 -3.26 -17.67
CA SER A 602 -8.59 -3.60 -18.31
C SER A 602 -8.69 -4.82 -19.22
N GLU A 603 -9.42 -5.87 -18.80
CA GLU A 603 -9.68 -7.07 -19.60
C GLU A 603 -10.57 -6.78 -20.83
N LEU A 604 -11.64 -6.00 -20.66
CA LEU A 604 -12.51 -5.54 -21.76
C LEU A 604 -11.73 -4.73 -22.79
N HIS A 605 -10.90 -3.78 -22.35
CA HIS A 605 -10.07 -2.94 -23.22
C HIS A 605 -9.01 -3.77 -23.97
N HIS A 606 -8.40 -4.78 -23.32
CA HIS A 606 -7.54 -5.73 -24.02
C HIS A 606 -8.30 -6.53 -25.08
N ARG A 607 -9.49 -7.04 -24.74
CA ARG A 607 -10.32 -7.83 -25.67
C ARG A 607 -10.80 -7.00 -26.86
N MET A 608 -11.14 -5.73 -26.65
CA MET A 608 -11.46 -4.77 -27.70
C MET A 608 -10.30 -4.60 -28.67
N MET A 609 -9.07 -4.41 -28.17
CA MET A 609 -7.89 -4.30 -29.03
C MET A 609 -7.57 -5.59 -29.78
N GLN A 610 -7.84 -6.77 -29.21
CA GLN A 610 -7.76 -8.02 -29.98
C GLN A 610 -8.75 -8.03 -31.17
N PHE A 611 -9.97 -7.49 -31.04
CA PHE A 611 -10.86 -7.32 -32.20
C PHE A 611 -10.24 -6.37 -33.24
N VAL A 612 -9.82 -5.17 -32.84
CA VAL A 612 -9.15 -4.19 -33.72
C VAL A 612 -7.95 -4.80 -34.46
N PHE A 613 -7.21 -5.70 -33.81
CA PHE A 613 -6.07 -6.43 -34.37
C PHE A 613 -6.44 -7.78 -35.04
N GLN A 614 -7.70 -7.98 -35.42
CA GLN A 614 -8.21 -9.16 -36.14
C GLN A 614 -7.93 -10.50 -35.43
N GLY A 615 -7.95 -10.49 -34.10
CA GLY A 615 -7.71 -11.63 -33.22
C GLY A 615 -6.29 -11.73 -32.64
N ASN A 616 -5.36 -10.87 -33.07
CA ASN A 616 -3.96 -10.90 -32.63
C ASN A 616 -3.74 -10.05 -31.35
N ASN A 617 -2.66 -10.34 -30.62
CA ASN A 617 -2.30 -9.61 -29.39
C ASN A 617 -1.55 -8.29 -29.64
N TYR A 618 -1.08 -8.06 -30.87
CA TYR A 618 -0.19 -6.96 -31.26
C TYR A 618 -0.33 -6.60 -32.75
N VAL A 619 0.37 -5.55 -33.18
CA VAL A 619 0.63 -5.22 -34.58
C VAL A 619 2.12 -4.94 -34.80
N GLY A 620 2.55 -4.95 -36.06
CA GLY A 620 3.95 -4.78 -36.43
C GLY A 620 4.75 -6.09 -36.39
N PRO A 621 6.08 -6.02 -36.58
CA PRO A 621 6.95 -7.19 -36.76
C PRO A 621 7.33 -7.88 -35.43
N VAL A 622 6.43 -7.88 -34.43
CA VAL A 622 6.68 -8.49 -33.11
C VAL A 622 7.00 -9.98 -33.25
N LYS A 623 6.25 -10.67 -34.11
CA LYS A 623 6.45 -12.09 -34.36
C LYS A 623 7.81 -12.39 -34.98
N GLU A 624 8.32 -11.49 -35.81
CA GLU A 624 9.64 -11.57 -36.45
C GLU A 624 10.76 -11.22 -35.46
N ALA A 625 10.56 -10.21 -34.61
CA ALA A 625 11.50 -9.82 -33.56
C ALA A 625 11.68 -10.92 -32.49
N LEU A 626 10.59 -11.63 -32.15
CA LEU A 626 10.58 -12.77 -31.21
C LEU A 626 10.77 -14.13 -31.93
N GLN A 627 11.15 -14.15 -33.21
CA GLN A 627 11.32 -15.39 -33.98
C GLN A 627 12.72 -15.99 -33.84
N PHE A 628 12.74 -17.33 -33.76
CA PHE A 628 13.86 -18.18 -33.35
C PHE A 628 15.21 -17.90 -34.03
N VAL A 629 16.14 -17.31 -33.26
CA VAL A 629 17.58 -17.56 -33.38
C VAL A 629 17.97 -18.61 -32.36
N ALA A 630 18.78 -19.59 -32.77
CA ALA A 630 19.19 -20.67 -31.87
C ALA A 630 20.01 -20.16 -30.68
N PHE A 631 19.77 -20.75 -29.50
CA PHE A 631 20.45 -20.52 -28.21
C PHE A 631 20.12 -19.24 -27.43
N ASN A 632 19.24 -18.35 -27.90
CA ASN A 632 18.79 -17.19 -27.10
C ASN A 632 17.40 -17.41 -26.47
N THR A 633 17.18 -16.82 -25.29
CA THR A 633 15.85 -16.58 -24.70
C THR A 633 15.50 -15.11 -24.90
N TYR A 634 14.30 -14.83 -25.39
CA TYR A 634 13.82 -13.47 -25.62
C TYR A 634 13.16 -12.92 -24.37
N SER A 635 13.01 -11.60 -24.31
CA SER A 635 12.54 -10.85 -23.15
C SER A 635 11.55 -9.76 -23.58
N VAL A 636 10.37 -9.78 -22.97
CA VAL A 636 9.23 -8.89 -23.28
C VAL A 636 8.85 -8.13 -22.01
N LEU A 637 8.61 -6.82 -22.13
CA LEU A 637 8.11 -5.96 -21.06
C LEU A 637 6.72 -5.42 -21.40
N ASP A 638 5.79 -5.51 -20.46
CA ASP A 638 4.46 -4.88 -20.53
C ASP A 638 4.36 -3.76 -19.47
N LEU A 639 4.35 -2.50 -19.93
CA LEU A 639 4.38 -1.31 -19.09
C LEU A 639 2.95 -0.84 -18.77
N GLY A 640 2.56 -0.90 -17.49
CA GLY A 640 1.19 -0.67 -17.05
C GLY A 640 0.29 -1.85 -17.40
N THR A 641 0.74 -3.07 -17.05
CA THR A 641 0.10 -4.33 -17.48
C THR A 641 -1.35 -4.50 -16.98
N GLY A 642 -1.78 -3.75 -15.96
CA GLY A 642 -3.13 -3.74 -15.43
C GLY A 642 -3.56 -5.14 -14.95
N SER A 643 -4.62 -5.68 -15.54
CA SER A 643 -5.07 -7.07 -15.31
C SER A 643 -4.01 -8.14 -15.57
N GLY A 644 -2.93 -7.83 -16.31
CA GLY A 644 -1.93 -8.81 -16.75
C GLY A 644 -2.37 -9.68 -17.94
N LEU A 645 -3.59 -9.48 -18.45
CA LEU A 645 -4.16 -10.35 -19.49
C LEU A 645 -3.40 -10.25 -20.83
N TRP A 646 -2.81 -9.09 -21.15
CA TRP A 646 -1.95 -8.97 -22.35
C TRP A 646 -0.68 -9.80 -22.20
N ALA A 647 0.06 -9.62 -21.10
CA ALA A 647 1.29 -10.36 -20.80
C ALA A 647 1.07 -11.88 -20.76
N ILE A 648 -0.04 -12.35 -20.18
CA ILE A 648 -0.41 -13.77 -20.15
C ILE A 648 -0.62 -14.33 -21.57
N ASN A 649 -1.42 -13.65 -22.40
CA ASN A 649 -1.65 -14.07 -23.79
C ASN A 649 -0.35 -14.07 -24.61
N MET A 650 0.54 -13.12 -24.38
CA MET A 650 1.88 -13.08 -25.00
C MET A 650 2.79 -14.22 -24.52
N ALA A 651 2.74 -14.58 -23.24
CA ALA A 651 3.53 -15.67 -22.68
C ALA A 651 3.07 -17.04 -23.21
N ASP A 652 1.76 -17.22 -23.43
CA ASP A 652 1.20 -18.42 -24.08
C ASP A 652 1.48 -18.47 -25.60
N GLU A 653 1.49 -17.33 -26.30
CA GLU A 653 1.84 -17.26 -27.73
C GLU A 653 3.35 -17.48 -27.96
N PHE A 654 4.20 -16.99 -27.05
CA PHE A 654 5.66 -17.08 -27.12
C PHE A 654 6.24 -17.83 -25.89
N PRO A 655 6.05 -19.15 -25.74
CA PRO A 655 6.48 -19.96 -24.58
C PRO A 655 8.01 -20.17 -24.47
N ARG A 656 8.80 -19.30 -25.10
CA ARG A 656 10.27 -19.20 -25.02
C ARG A 656 10.76 -17.77 -24.76
N ALA A 657 9.86 -16.79 -24.75
CA ALA A 657 10.13 -15.46 -24.23
C ALA A 657 9.80 -15.44 -22.74
N GLU A 658 10.66 -14.79 -21.97
CA GLU A 658 10.34 -14.32 -20.62
C GLU A 658 9.49 -13.06 -20.77
N VAL A 659 8.27 -13.06 -20.21
CA VAL A 659 7.33 -11.95 -20.30
C VAL A 659 7.14 -11.37 -18.91
N ILE A 660 7.49 -10.11 -18.75
CA ILE A 660 7.45 -9.40 -17.47
C ILE A 660 6.43 -8.28 -17.61
N GLY A 661 5.38 -8.29 -16.78
CA GLY A 661 4.46 -7.17 -16.66
C GLY A 661 4.76 -6.34 -15.43
N ILE A 662 4.87 -5.02 -15.58
CA ILE A 662 5.11 -4.11 -14.45
C ILE A 662 3.99 -3.08 -14.30
N ASP A 663 3.66 -2.76 -13.06
CA ASP A 663 2.55 -1.85 -12.72
C ASP A 663 2.78 -1.20 -11.35
N LEU A 664 2.16 -0.04 -11.10
CA LEU A 664 2.12 0.58 -9.77
C LEU A 664 1.07 -0.11 -8.86
N ALA A 665 0.08 -0.74 -9.47
CA ALA A 665 -1.00 -1.47 -8.81
C ALA A 665 -0.85 -2.99 -9.02
N PRO A 666 -0.83 -3.78 -7.94
CA PRO A 666 -0.95 -5.23 -8.09
C PRO A 666 -2.42 -5.53 -8.48
N LEU A 667 -2.63 -5.96 -9.72
CA LEU A 667 -3.95 -6.23 -10.33
C LEU A 667 -4.04 -7.61 -11.03
N GLN A 668 -2.91 -8.31 -11.17
CA GLN A 668 -2.69 -9.52 -11.97
C GLN A 668 -3.08 -10.84 -11.25
N PRO A 669 -3.31 -11.97 -11.96
CA PRO A 669 -3.83 -13.21 -11.36
C PRO A 669 -2.76 -14.12 -10.71
N ARG A 670 -3.23 -15.15 -9.98
CA ARG A 670 -2.41 -16.22 -9.34
C ARG A 670 -1.75 -17.17 -10.33
N SER A 671 -2.51 -17.56 -11.36
CA SER A 671 -2.18 -18.65 -12.27
C SER A 671 -1.75 -18.06 -13.60
N VAL A 672 -0.44 -18.08 -13.84
CA VAL A 672 0.21 -17.47 -15.00
C VAL A 672 1.07 -18.52 -15.71
N PRO A 673 1.37 -18.36 -17.01
CA PRO A 673 2.32 -19.22 -17.70
C PRO A 673 3.69 -19.23 -17.00
N PRO A 674 4.47 -20.33 -17.03
CA PRO A 674 5.71 -20.48 -16.26
C PRO A 674 6.86 -19.57 -16.74
N ASN A 675 6.64 -18.82 -17.81
CA ASN A 675 7.49 -17.80 -18.41
C ASN A 675 6.91 -16.37 -18.27
N CYS A 676 5.86 -16.19 -17.48
CA CYS A 676 5.24 -14.89 -17.19
C CYS A 676 5.50 -14.50 -15.73
N THR A 677 5.99 -13.28 -15.48
CA THR A 677 6.16 -12.69 -14.14
C THR A 677 5.49 -11.33 -14.04
N PHE A 678 5.17 -10.93 -12.80
CA PHE A 678 4.55 -9.64 -12.50
C PHE A 678 5.23 -8.98 -11.31
N GLU A 679 5.58 -7.71 -11.46
CA GLU A 679 6.37 -6.93 -10.50
C GLU A 679 5.74 -5.54 -10.28
N LEU A 680 5.93 -4.98 -9.09
CA LEU A 680 5.57 -3.59 -8.83
C LEU A 680 6.70 -2.67 -9.29
N CYS A 681 6.36 -1.65 -10.06
CA CYS A 681 7.29 -0.62 -10.46
C CYS A 681 6.54 0.69 -10.60
N ASP A 682 7.09 1.77 -10.04
CA ASP A 682 6.76 3.10 -10.52
C ASP A 682 7.51 3.33 -11.84
N LEU A 683 6.80 3.81 -12.87
CA LEU A 683 7.37 4.06 -14.19
C LEU A 683 8.13 5.40 -14.24
N GLU A 684 7.93 6.28 -13.26
CA GLU A 684 8.61 7.59 -13.18
C GLU A 684 9.93 7.53 -12.39
N SER A 685 10.06 6.63 -11.41
CA SER A 685 11.26 6.43 -10.58
C SER A 685 12.44 5.74 -11.28
N GLY A 686 12.26 5.26 -12.52
CA GLY A 686 13.24 4.44 -13.26
C GLY A 686 13.06 2.94 -13.00
N ILE A 687 13.27 2.13 -14.03
CA ILE A 687 12.87 0.72 -14.07
C ILE A 687 14.12 -0.15 -13.80
N PRO A 688 14.13 -1.05 -12.80
CA PRO A 688 15.33 -1.65 -12.20
C PRO A 688 16.05 -2.73 -13.04
N TYR A 689 15.96 -2.65 -14.37
CA TYR A 689 16.56 -3.58 -15.33
C TYR A 689 17.81 -2.98 -16.01
N PRO A 690 18.80 -3.81 -16.40
CA PRO A 690 19.98 -3.35 -17.15
C PRO A 690 19.67 -2.70 -18.50
N ASP A 691 20.59 -1.86 -18.97
CA ASP A 691 20.57 -1.32 -20.33
C ASP A 691 20.58 -2.44 -21.36
N GLY A 692 19.69 -2.38 -22.35
CA GLY A 692 19.54 -3.43 -23.35
C GLY A 692 19.12 -4.78 -22.77
N TYR A 693 18.28 -4.81 -21.72
CA TYR A 693 17.73 -6.06 -21.23
C TYR A 693 16.66 -6.64 -22.16
N PHE A 694 15.75 -5.83 -22.73
CA PHE A 694 14.53 -6.31 -23.40
C PHE A 694 14.61 -6.34 -24.94
N ASP A 695 13.97 -7.33 -25.57
CA ASP A 695 13.84 -7.46 -27.03
C ASP A 695 12.56 -6.76 -27.56
N PHE A 696 11.48 -6.76 -26.78
CA PHE A 696 10.22 -6.10 -27.11
C PHE A 696 9.61 -5.39 -25.89
N ILE A 697 9.12 -4.16 -26.07
CA ILE A 697 8.42 -3.39 -25.02
C ILE A 697 7.05 -2.95 -25.55
N HIS A 698 6.01 -3.21 -24.76
CA HIS A 698 4.64 -2.76 -24.99
C HIS A 698 4.20 -1.76 -23.91
N ALA A 699 3.42 -0.76 -24.31
CA ALA A 699 2.72 0.15 -23.42
C ALA A 699 1.37 0.54 -24.05
N ARG A 700 0.30 0.59 -23.24
CA ARG A 700 -1.04 0.94 -23.73
C ARG A 700 -1.87 1.75 -22.74
N SER A 701 -2.38 2.89 -23.18
CA SER A 701 -3.32 3.75 -22.44
C SER A 701 -2.76 4.23 -21.09
N ILE A 702 -1.45 4.53 -21.04
CA ILE A 702 -0.72 4.90 -19.82
C ILE A 702 -0.32 6.38 -19.76
N HIS A 703 -0.42 7.15 -20.85
CA HIS A 703 -0.01 8.57 -20.84
C HIS A 703 -0.74 9.42 -19.79
N THR A 704 -1.93 9.01 -19.34
CA THR A 704 -2.70 9.64 -18.26
C THR A 704 -2.14 9.39 -16.85
N GLY A 705 -1.07 8.60 -16.73
CA GLY A 705 -0.34 8.31 -15.49
C GLY A 705 1.15 8.65 -15.51
N ILE A 706 1.65 9.35 -16.54
CA ILE A 706 3.07 9.71 -16.72
C ILE A 706 3.19 11.22 -16.91
N ARG A 707 3.99 11.92 -16.09
CA ARG A 707 4.22 13.37 -16.23
C ARG A 707 5.26 13.69 -17.30
N ASP A 708 6.49 13.16 -17.16
CA ASP A 708 7.56 13.33 -18.18
C ASP A 708 7.59 12.14 -19.17
N TYR A 709 6.62 12.14 -20.09
CA TYR A 709 6.58 11.14 -21.17
C TYR A 709 7.85 11.16 -22.07
N PRO A 710 8.50 12.32 -22.35
CA PRO A 710 9.83 12.34 -22.95
C PRO A 710 10.90 11.54 -22.19
N GLN A 711 10.96 11.63 -20.85
CA GLN A 711 11.88 10.83 -20.02
C GLN A 711 11.50 9.35 -20.04
N PHE A 712 10.22 9.02 -19.99
CA PHE A 712 9.71 7.66 -20.15
C PHE A 712 10.14 7.03 -21.49
N LEU A 713 10.11 7.79 -22.59
CA LEU A 713 10.65 7.33 -23.88
C LEU A 713 12.18 7.14 -23.88
N ARG A 714 12.94 7.93 -23.11
CA ARG A 714 14.39 7.70 -22.90
C ARG A 714 14.62 6.41 -22.11
N GLU A 715 13.76 6.10 -21.15
CA GLU A 715 13.85 4.87 -20.35
C GLU A 715 13.53 3.61 -21.19
N ILE A 716 12.46 3.65 -22.00
CA ILE A 716 12.19 2.61 -23.02
C ILE A 716 13.40 2.45 -23.96
N THR A 717 14.02 3.56 -24.38
CA THR A 717 15.23 3.56 -25.21
C THR A 717 16.41 2.90 -24.51
N ARG A 718 16.60 3.12 -23.20
CA ARG A 718 17.66 2.48 -22.39
C ARG A 718 17.44 0.97 -22.27
N LEU A 719 16.21 0.56 -21.95
CA LEU A 719 15.82 -0.83 -21.69
C LEU A 719 15.87 -1.73 -22.93
N LEU A 720 15.56 -1.19 -24.13
CA LEU A 720 15.58 -1.96 -25.37
C LEU A 720 17.00 -2.32 -25.83
N ARG A 721 17.16 -3.55 -26.31
CA ARG A 721 18.35 -4.00 -27.07
C ARG A 721 18.44 -3.23 -28.41
N PRO A 722 19.65 -3.04 -28.96
CA PRO A 722 19.79 -2.60 -30.34
C PRO A 722 19.03 -3.54 -31.30
N GLY A 723 18.26 -2.99 -32.23
CA GLY A 723 17.31 -3.75 -33.07
C GLY A 723 16.00 -4.18 -32.40
N GLY A 724 15.85 -3.98 -31.08
CA GLY A 724 14.63 -4.30 -30.33
C GLY A 724 13.44 -3.40 -30.69
N LEU A 725 12.23 -3.85 -30.39
CA LEU A 725 10.98 -3.24 -30.88
C LEU A 725 10.18 -2.57 -29.73
N VAL A 726 9.60 -1.40 -29.98
CA VAL A 726 8.55 -0.81 -29.12
C VAL A 726 7.19 -0.84 -29.83
N LEU A 727 6.12 -1.05 -29.06
CA LEU A 727 4.72 -0.83 -29.46
C LEU A 727 4.01 0.04 -28.41
N LEU A 728 3.67 1.27 -28.80
CA LEU A 728 2.92 2.23 -28.00
C LEU A 728 1.49 2.35 -28.55
N ILE A 729 0.49 2.33 -27.67
CA ILE A 729 -0.93 2.48 -28.03
C ILE A 729 -1.57 3.50 -27.09
N GLU A 730 -1.91 4.70 -27.57
CA GLU A 730 -2.51 5.75 -26.73
C GLU A 730 -3.81 6.31 -27.35
N PRO A 731 -4.93 6.33 -26.60
CA PRO A 731 -6.18 6.94 -27.06
C PRO A 731 -6.14 8.47 -26.93
N ASP A 732 -6.74 9.16 -27.89
CA ASP A 732 -7.02 10.59 -27.78
C ASP A 732 -8.01 10.85 -26.63
N LEU A 733 -7.70 11.82 -25.75
CA LEU A 733 -8.63 12.28 -24.73
C LEU A 733 -9.69 13.27 -25.25
N ILE A 734 -9.74 13.49 -26.57
CA ILE A 734 -10.72 14.35 -27.25
C ILE A 734 -11.77 13.44 -27.89
N PRO A 735 -13.04 13.46 -27.43
CA PRO A 735 -14.08 12.62 -27.99
C PRO A 735 -14.43 13.07 -29.41
N ILE A 736 -14.84 12.11 -30.24
CA ILE A 736 -15.37 12.36 -31.59
C ILE A 736 -16.88 12.17 -31.57
N VAL A 737 -17.59 13.18 -32.06
CA VAL A 737 -19.06 13.23 -32.16
C VAL A 737 -19.42 13.47 -33.63
N ASP A 738 -20.23 12.59 -34.22
CA ASP A 738 -20.62 12.63 -35.64
C ASP A 738 -19.42 12.76 -36.59
N GLY A 739 -18.35 12.02 -36.28
CA GLY A 739 -17.10 12.03 -37.04
C GLY A 739 -16.21 13.27 -36.89
N ARG A 740 -16.50 14.17 -35.93
CA ARG A 740 -15.70 15.39 -35.67
C ARG A 740 -15.14 15.41 -34.24
N PRO A 741 -13.86 15.79 -34.03
CA PRO A 741 -13.30 15.91 -32.69
C PRO A 741 -13.86 17.13 -31.94
N VAL A 742 -14.26 16.94 -30.68
CA VAL A 742 -14.91 17.94 -29.84
C VAL A 742 -14.03 18.26 -28.62
N ALA A 743 -13.14 19.26 -28.80
CA ALA A 743 -12.21 19.68 -27.77
C ALA A 743 -12.83 20.59 -26.69
N ARG A 744 -14.03 21.12 -26.92
CA ARG A 744 -14.87 21.84 -25.95
C ARG A 744 -16.35 21.62 -26.25
N ALA A 745 -17.21 21.68 -25.23
CA ALA A 745 -18.67 21.60 -25.42
C ALA A 745 -19.28 22.99 -25.71
N PRO A 746 -19.76 23.29 -26.94
CA PRO A 746 -20.64 24.44 -27.14
C PRO A 746 -22.04 24.12 -26.61
N ALA A 747 -22.75 25.13 -26.08
CA ALA A 747 -23.95 24.98 -25.25
C ALA A 747 -25.16 24.24 -25.89
N ASN A 748 -25.14 23.99 -27.20
CA ASN A 748 -26.22 23.33 -27.96
C ASN A 748 -25.73 22.06 -28.71
N LEU A 749 -24.66 21.40 -28.26
CA LEU A 749 -24.15 20.20 -28.94
C LEU A 749 -24.96 18.93 -28.56
N ALA A 750 -25.18 18.06 -29.54
CA ALA A 750 -25.50 16.66 -29.27
C ALA A 750 -24.36 15.99 -28.48
N ALA A 751 -24.68 15.15 -27.49
CA ALA A 751 -23.71 14.60 -26.53
C ALA A 751 -22.85 15.68 -25.80
N GLY A 752 -23.52 16.76 -25.36
CA GLY A 752 -22.88 17.87 -24.66
C GLY A 752 -22.31 17.52 -23.28
N GLU A 753 -22.94 16.60 -22.52
CA GLU A 753 -22.43 16.19 -21.21
C GLU A 753 -21.22 15.27 -21.37
N TRP A 754 -21.27 14.35 -22.34
CA TRP A 754 -20.12 13.54 -22.75
C TRP A 754 -18.91 14.43 -23.09
N SER A 755 -19.13 15.47 -23.90
CA SER A 755 -18.10 16.42 -24.29
C SER A 755 -17.54 17.22 -23.09
N THR A 756 -18.42 17.60 -22.15
CA THR A 756 -18.08 18.33 -20.91
C THR A 756 -17.31 17.46 -19.92
N PHE A 757 -17.62 16.17 -19.82
CA PHE A 757 -16.88 15.19 -19.02
C PHE A 757 -15.42 15.10 -19.49
N TRP A 758 -15.20 14.91 -20.79
CA TRP A 758 -13.85 14.82 -21.33
C TRP A 758 -13.09 16.15 -21.25
N GLU A 759 -13.76 17.30 -21.38
CA GLU A 759 -13.14 18.62 -21.14
C GLU A 759 -12.71 18.78 -19.67
N THR A 760 -13.56 18.38 -18.72
CA THR A 760 -13.22 18.39 -17.29
C THR A 760 -12.06 17.44 -16.97
N TYR A 761 -12.07 16.23 -17.54
CA TYR A 761 -11.02 15.22 -17.32
C TYR A 761 -9.65 15.69 -17.83
N ARG A 762 -9.58 16.22 -19.07
CA ARG A 762 -8.37 16.88 -19.60
C ARG A 762 -7.93 18.02 -18.67
N GLY A 763 -8.86 18.86 -18.21
CA GLY A 763 -8.59 19.96 -17.27
C GLY A 763 -8.14 19.53 -15.87
N CYS A 764 -8.35 18.27 -15.46
CA CYS A 764 -7.77 17.71 -14.23
C CYS A 764 -6.33 17.22 -14.47
N LEU A 765 -6.11 16.45 -15.54
CA LEU A 765 -4.78 15.96 -15.93
C LEU A 765 -3.79 17.12 -16.19
N THR A 766 -4.21 18.18 -16.90
CA THR A 766 -3.36 19.36 -17.14
C THR A 766 -3.00 20.11 -15.84
N ARG A 767 -3.79 19.98 -14.77
CA ARG A 767 -3.47 20.51 -13.43
C ARG A 767 -2.56 19.59 -12.60
N GLN A 768 -2.06 18.51 -13.20
CA GLN A 768 -1.11 17.56 -12.62
C GLN A 768 0.17 17.43 -13.47
N ASP A 769 0.39 18.42 -14.36
CA ASP A 769 1.50 18.49 -15.32
C ASP A 769 1.57 17.29 -16.29
N ILE A 770 0.43 16.66 -16.57
CA ILE A 770 0.29 15.56 -17.53
C ILE A 770 -0.02 16.12 -18.92
N ASP A 771 0.83 15.81 -19.90
CA ASP A 771 0.70 16.26 -21.30
C ASP A 771 -0.39 15.47 -22.05
N VAL A 772 -1.62 16.00 -22.02
CA VAL A 772 -2.79 15.47 -22.74
C VAL A 772 -2.67 15.48 -24.27
N THR A 773 -1.53 15.92 -24.83
CA THR A 773 -1.24 15.91 -26.29
C THR A 773 -0.24 14.83 -26.72
N VAL A 774 0.23 13.99 -25.78
CA VAL A 774 1.09 12.83 -26.06
C VAL A 774 0.54 11.90 -27.16
N PRO A 775 -0.75 11.47 -27.15
CA PRO A 775 -1.26 10.49 -28.11
C PRO A 775 -1.04 10.90 -29.57
N GLN A 776 -1.32 12.16 -29.89
CA GLN A 776 -1.20 12.70 -31.25
C GLN A 776 0.27 12.93 -31.66
N ARG A 777 1.17 13.05 -30.68
CA ARG A 777 2.60 13.40 -30.87
C ARG A 777 3.56 12.22 -30.77
N LEU A 778 3.10 11.00 -30.45
CA LEU A 778 3.94 9.80 -30.28
C LEU A 778 5.01 9.60 -31.37
N THR A 779 4.66 9.83 -32.65
CA THR A 779 5.58 9.67 -33.79
C THR A 779 6.71 10.70 -33.76
N ASP A 780 6.38 11.97 -33.49
CA ASP A 780 7.35 13.05 -33.38
C ASP A 780 8.25 12.89 -32.14
N MET A 781 7.67 12.44 -31.02
CA MET A 781 8.37 12.21 -29.77
C MET A 781 9.36 11.04 -29.85
N LEU A 782 8.97 9.92 -30.49
CA LEU A 782 9.89 8.82 -30.81
C LEU A 782 11.00 9.29 -31.75
N THR A 783 10.68 10.07 -32.78
CA THR A 783 11.67 10.63 -33.71
C THR A 783 12.67 11.55 -32.99
N ALA A 784 12.19 12.37 -32.06
CA ALA A 784 13.00 13.30 -31.27
C ALA A 784 13.99 12.63 -30.30
N THR A 785 13.85 11.33 -30.01
CA THR A 785 14.88 10.58 -29.27
C THR A 785 16.18 10.41 -30.04
N GLY A 786 16.12 10.41 -31.38
CA GLY A 786 17.23 10.04 -32.26
C GLY A 786 17.67 8.57 -32.18
N ALA A 787 16.90 7.69 -31.50
CA ALA A 787 17.29 6.31 -31.23
C ALA A 787 16.47 5.24 -31.99
N PHE A 788 15.39 5.64 -32.65
CA PHE A 788 14.45 4.74 -33.33
C PHE A 788 14.43 4.92 -34.85
N GLU A 789 14.40 3.79 -35.55
CA GLU A 789 14.13 3.64 -36.97
C GLU A 789 12.82 2.89 -37.23
N ASN A 790 12.39 2.84 -38.49
CA ASN A 790 11.20 2.10 -38.94
C ASN A 790 9.93 2.46 -38.13
N ILE A 791 9.80 3.74 -37.72
CA ILE A 791 8.66 4.27 -36.99
C ILE A 791 7.42 4.24 -37.90
N VAL A 792 6.44 3.41 -37.55
CA VAL A 792 5.19 3.26 -38.28
C VAL A 792 4.03 3.65 -37.37
N LYS A 793 3.30 4.70 -37.76
CA LYS A 793 1.99 5.03 -37.20
C LYS A 793 0.89 4.23 -37.90
N ARG A 794 -0.09 3.79 -37.11
CA ARG A 794 -1.44 3.44 -37.54
C ARG A 794 -2.41 4.14 -36.59
N ASP A 795 -3.55 4.56 -37.09
CA ASP A 795 -4.57 5.25 -36.31
C ASP A 795 -5.98 4.98 -36.85
N GLY A 796 -6.99 5.41 -36.10
CA GLY A 796 -8.39 5.22 -36.46
C GLY A 796 -9.37 5.55 -35.34
N ASN A 797 -10.65 5.58 -35.67
CA ASN A 797 -11.73 5.86 -34.72
C ASN A 797 -12.34 4.54 -34.21
N ILE A 798 -12.21 4.31 -32.90
CA ILE A 798 -12.92 3.25 -32.17
C ILE A 798 -14.35 3.76 -31.91
N PRO A 799 -15.41 3.09 -32.41
CA PRO A 799 -16.79 3.49 -32.12
C PRO A 799 -17.13 3.30 -30.64
N VAL A 800 -18.12 4.04 -30.14
CA VAL A 800 -18.71 3.86 -28.81
C VAL A 800 -20.18 3.49 -28.95
N GLY A 801 -20.58 2.34 -28.40
CA GLY A 801 -21.97 1.91 -28.37
C GLY A 801 -22.42 1.13 -29.63
N PHE A 802 -23.73 1.21 -29.89
CA PHE A 802 -24.47 0.22 -30.69
C PHE A 802 -24.81 0.68 -32.12
N TRP A 803 -24.27 1.82 -32.56
CA TRP A 803 -24.55 2.43 -33.86
C TRP A 803 -23.81 1.81 -35.09
N PRO A 804 -22.64 1.14 -34.98
CA PRO A 804 -21.96 0.60 -36.15
C PRO A 804 -22.76 -0.50 -36.86
N LYS A 805 -22.86 -0.41 -38.19
CA LYS A 805 -23.60 -1.37 -39.04
C LYS A 805 -22.78 -2.59 -39.46
N ASP A 806 -21.45 -2.50 -39.37
CA ASP A 806 -20.56 -3.64 -39.57
C ASP A 806 -20.49 -4.47 -38.27
N PRO A 807 -20.70 -5.81 -38.31
CA PRO A 807 -20.74 -6.63 -37.09
C PRO A 807 -19.43 -6.65 -36.27
N HIS A 808 -18.29 -6.45 -36.91
CA HIS A 808 -16.99 -6.43 -36.24
C HIS A 808 -16.77 -5.09 -35.53
N LEU A 809 -17.04 -3.96 -36.20
CA LEU A 809 -17.03 -2.64 -35.57
C LEU A 809 -18.12 -2.48 -34.51
N LEU A 810 -19.27 -3.15 -34.65
CA LEU A 810 -20.30 -3.21 -33.61
C LEU A 810 -19.80 -3.93 -32.35
N SER A 811 -19.08 -5.06 -32.53
CA SER A 811 -18.46 -5.78 -31.42
C SER A 811 -17.40 -4.93 -30.70
N VAL A 812 -16.62 -4.16 -31.44
CA VAL A 812 -15.68 -3.17 -30.89
C VAL A 812 -16.42 -2.07 -30.13
N GLY A 813 -17.48 -1.50 -30.71
CA GLY A 813 -18.27 -0.42 -30.10
C GLY A 813 -18.98 -0.82 -28.81
N GLN A 814 -19.48 -2.07 -28.74
CA GLN A 814 -20.04 -2.66 -27.53
C GLN A 814 -19.00 -2.84 -26.43
N LEU A 815 -17.77 -3.25 -26.77
CA LEU A 815 -16.68 -3.37 -25.79
C LEU A 815 -16.20 -1.99 -25.31
N GLN A 816 -16.09 -1.00 -26.19
CA GLN A 816 -15.73 0.38 -25.80
C GLN A 816 -16.82 1.05 -24.94
N TRP A 817 -18.09 0.71 -25.16
CA TRP A 817 -19.21 1.14 -24.32
C TRP A 817 -19.10 0.59 -22.89
N LEU A 818 -18.77 -0.70 -22.76
CA LEU A 818 -18.55 -1.35 -21.44
C LEU A 818 -17.28 -0.85 -20.74
N ASP A 819 -16.21 -0.55 -21.49
CA ASP A 819 -14.99 0.10 -20.97
C ASP A 819 -15.32 1.47 -20.37
N TYR A 820 -16.18 2.26 -21.03
CA TYR A 820 -16.59 3.58 -20.53
C TYR A 820 -17.63 3.55 -19.42
N ASP A 821 -18.59 2.62 -19.40
CA ASP A 821 -19.53 2.48 -18.28
C ASP A 821 -18.80 2.24 -16.94
N LEU A 822 -17.66 1.54 -16.98
CA LEU A 822 -16.77 1.36 -15.82
C LEU A 822 -15.86 2.58 -15.58
N LEU A 823 -15.34 3.23 -16.63
CA LEU A 823 -14.41 4.36 -16.49
C LEU A 823 -15.07 5.63 -15.92
N LEU A 824 -16.29 5.97 -16.35
CA LEU A 824 -16.98 7.20 -15.92
C LEU A 824 -17.10 7.32 -14.38
N PRO A 825 -17.61 6.31 -13.64
CA PRO A 825 -17.64 6.35 -12.18
C PRO A 825 -16.25 6.21 -11.53
N ALA A 826 -15.33 5.46 -12.14
CA ALA A 826 -13.97 5.27 -11.64
C ALA A 826 -13.17 6.59 -11.52
N LEU A 827 -13.49 7.59 -12.33
CA LEU A 827 -12.85 8.92 -12.30
C LEU A 827 -13.39 9.87 -11.22
N ARG A 828 -14.43 9.48 -10.44
CA ARG A 828 -14.97 10.28 -9.32
C ARG A 828 -13.90 10.82 -8.35
N PRO A 829 -12.90 10.02 -7.88
CA PRO A 829 -11.89 10.52 -6.93
C PRO A 829 -11.05 11.66 -7.49
N MET A 830 -10.63 11.57 -8.77
CA MET A 830 -9.86 12.62 -9.43
C MET A 830 -10.63 13.94 -9.47
N PHE A 831 -11.92 13.91 -9.83
CA PHE A 831 -12.71 15.15 -9.90
C PHE A 831 -12.88 15.82 -8.53
N LEU A 832 -13.09 15.03 -7.46
CA LEU A 832 -13.18 15.53 -6.09
C LEU A 832 -11.86 16.14 -5.61
N PHE A 833 -10.73 15.46 -5.85
CA PHE A 833 -9.38 15.96 -5.56
C PHE A 833 -9.12 17.32 -6.23
N HIS A 834 -9.59 17.46 -7.48
CA HIS A 834 -9.49 18.70 -8.27
C HIS A 834 -10.51 19.79 -7.92
N GLY A 835 -11.18 19.66 -6.78
CA GLY A 835 -12.00 20.71 -6.17
C GLY A 835 -13.46 20.77 -6.62
N LEU A 836 -13.94 19.80 -7.42
CA LEU A 836 -15.37 19.70 -7.73
C LEU A 836 -16.12 19.17 -6.50
N THR A 837 -17.29 19.71 -6.23
CA THR A 837 -18.17 19.21 -5.15
C THR A 837 -18.86 17.90 -5.54
N GLU A 838 -19.25 17.08 -4.56
CA GLU A 838 -19.97 15.81 -4.80
C GLU A 838 -21.17 15.95 -5.74
N ASN A 839 -21.93 17.05 -5.62
CA ASN A 839 -23.06 17.33 -6.51
C ASN A 839 -22.62 17.59 -7.96
N GLN A 840 -21.52 18.32 -8.18
CA GLN A 840 -20.96 18.57 -9.51
C GLN A 840 -20.41 17.27 -10.12
N VAL A 841 -19.65 16.48 -9.34
CA VAL A 841 -19.07 15.22 -9.81
C VAL A 841 -20.15 14.20 -10.16
N ARG A 842 -21.19 14.07 -9.32
CA ARG A 842 -22.36 13.25 -9.62
C ARG A 842 -23.07 13.72 -10.89
N SER A 843 -23.31 15.03 -11.04
CA SER A 843 -23.97 15.59 -12.24
C SER A 843 -23.17 15.30 -13.52
N LEU A 844 -21.85 15.48 -13.47
CA LEU A 844 -20.94 15.25 -14.60
C LEU A 844 -20.92 13.77 -15.04
N ILE A 845 -20.82 12.85 -14.07
CA ILE A 845 -20.81 11.40 -14.34
C ILE A 845 -22.18 10.95 -14.86
N THR A 846 -23.27 11.32 -14.20
CA THR A 846 -24.64 10.94 -14.62
C THR A 846 -25.02 11.57 -15.97
N GLY A 847 -24.56 12.79 -16.27
CA GLY A 847 -24.72 13.40 -17.59
C GLY A 847 -24.00 12.61 -18.70
N ALA A 848 -22.72 12.29 -18.49
CA ALA A 848 -21.96 11.48 -19.43
C ALA A 848 -22.54 10.06 -19.59
N GLN A 849 -23.02 9.44 -18.50
CA GLN A 849 -23.71 8.15 -18.56
C GLN A 849 -25.04 8.25 -19.34
N ARG A 850 -25.84 9.31 -19.15
CA ARG A 850 -27.06 9.54 -19.94
C ARG A 850 -26.73 9.60 -21.44
N ASP A 851 -25.72 10.36 -21.83
CA ASP A 851 -25.30 10.51 -23.22
C ASP A 851 -24.67 9.21 -23.79
N LEU A 852 -24.10 8.35 -22.95
CA LEU A 852 -23.56 7.02 -23.29
C LEU A 852 -24.67 5.96 -23.46
N TYR A 853 -25.68 5.95 -22.59
CA TYR A 853 -26.81 5.01 -22.62
C TYR A 853 -27.90 5.39 -23.63
N HIS A 854 -28.06 6.69 -23.90
CA HIS A 854 -29.04 7.24 -24.83
C HIS A 854 -28.34 8.16 -25.86
N PRO A 855 -27.45 7.61 -26.71
CA PRO A 855 -26.64 8.39 -27.63
C PRO A 855 -27.50 9.08 -28.69
N VAL A 856 -27.43 10.41 -28.71
CA VAL A 856 -28.06 11.29 -29.71
C VAL A 856 -27.16 11.60 -30.92
N ALA A 857 -25.96 11.00 -30.96
CA ALA A 857 -24.91 11.22 -31.97
C ALA A 857 -24.02 9.96 -32.13
N GLU A 858 -23.30 9.85 -33.25
CA GLU A 858 -22.34 8.76 -33.49
C GLU A 858 -21.03 9.04 -32.74
N LEU A 859 -20.94 8.53 -31.50
CA LEU A 859 -19.78 8.67 -30.62
C LEU A 859 -18.62 7.75 -31.02
N SER A 860 -17.40 8.27 -31.00
CA SER A 860 -16.15 7.50 -31.20
C SER A 860 -14.96 8.14 -30.47
N THR A 861 -13.87 7.39 -30.33
CA THR A 861 -12.60 7.82 -29.74
C THR A 861 -11.47 7.49 -30.71
N HIS A 862 -10.58 8.44 -30.99
CA HIS A 862 -9.43 8.21 -31.85
C HIS A 862 -8.32 7.48 -31.08
N ILE A 863 -7.59 6.57 -31.73
CA ILE A 863 -6.48 5.83 -31.12
C ILE A 863 -5.23 5.89 -31.99
N ASN A 864 -4.07 6.11 -31.35
CA ASN A 864 -2.77 6.18 -31.99
C ASN A 864 -1.99 4.91 -31.64
N ILE A 865 -1.56 4.16 -32.64
CA ILE A 865 -0.80 2.91 -32.51
C ILE A 865 0.53 3.11 -33.25
N VAL A 866 1.64 3.19 -32.51
CA VAL A 866 2.97 3.42 -33.09
C VAL A 866 3.90 2.29 -32.72
N HIS A 867 4.56 1.69 -33.71
CA HIS A 867 5.65 0.75 -33.47
C HIS A 867 6.94 1.21 -34.14
N ALA A 868 8.08 0.97 -33.49
CA ALA A 868 9.39 1.40 -33.97
C ALA A 868 10.52 0.47 -33.49
N SER A 869 11.59 0.34 -34.26
CA SER A 869 12.77 -0.45 -33.91
C SER A 869 13.88 0.46 -33.41
N LYS A 870 14.53 0.12 -32.30
CA LYS A 870 15.76 0.80 -31.85
C LYS A 870 16.88 0.53 -32.88
N HIS A 871 17.71 1.53 -33.17
CA HIS A 871 18.90 1.35 -34.03
C HIS A 871 19.81 0.21 -33.56
N LEU A 872 20.57 -0.37 -34.50
CA LEU A 872 21.55 -1.47 -34.29
C LEU A 872 22.88 -1.00 -33.70
#